data_AF-A0A4P9Z9V7-F1
#
_entry.id   AF-A0A4P9Z9V7-F1
#
_cell.length_a   1.000
_cell.length_b   1.000
_cell.length_c   1.000
_cell.angle_alpha   90.00
_cell.angle_beta   90.00
_cell.angle_gamma   90.00
#
_symmetry.space_group_name_H-M   'P 1'
#
loop_
_entity.id
_entity.type
_entity.pdbx_description
1 polymer ?
#
loop_
_entity_poly.entity_id
_entity_poly.type
_entity_poly.pdbx_seq_one_letter_code
_entity_poly.pdbx_strand_id
1 'polypeptide(L)'
;MNIYDCYAGRCHDHSHLEQVQRRKQGHIKLRPISGQFDVIPALLSELRSVSYWQLVFPHAAFFSGYDPVLFGHVITVVYKSTVTNKLCAVSVTKFGCNVYDSIILDASSRFWPACQNLASEHRSSNVRRALAIANLKNFKKLWNSRGTVELKRAWDETNAGGLASNMRLMDGYTPSELGELFLALGLLQTLSMASICVDLVYDNVNSGERVVAQNNALVSIFGTQIDQLFDPLLDYSPQAIEHVYTPPSSPSSEPLLENTVIGDVMNELVAVQRNYTTGLFDILQDLIIPFRTCADVDMVKQLSSAGTRADQVFLPTIDEIARINCVLHSSLKSAHPHGYTEVFKVLGGHIPYLYNAFVRHYAHIRQYNRKYIRFLEQHSVLENRFFNKKSYSLQQVKSIVSGCLYELPKLKLIIMRLYRLILSEQKKLSTKYKFDNTQLDRDYRTVIETIDALGFEENESPTKRRIITPEGRLLVDLAKDWPEDLRCDWGTRKVVAVYELVASFSREQQILVVFTDKLLFLSVTYPARAHKRVRWADVLMNSLINKIPLPDLPHKPKLTVKYWCAIDRILAKSFDTVDGKCLSLTAYGGNYFKRHGSHKPTYSLLYDLLEDPDVLVTYNKIAESITKAQILGKSTSFHLFKHTEPDFSRYYCAHSRDEYPWEAIKSAVVILLNIGQEEIKDVFATNPQIGMVLALSSLNNITMQISGHNREQTYQVSETVSKEDLAVLLKTIIAKSMNSMIRSGLMTKELVVSGERLLEVF
;
A
#
# COMPACT_ATOMS: atom_id res chain seq x y z
N MET A 1 3.08 6.34 54.15
CA MET A 1 2.98 5.38 53.01
C MET A 1 4.39 5.13 52.50
N ASN A 2 4.71 3.88 52.19
CA ASN A 2 6.05 3.48 51.77
C ASN A 2 6.16 3.47 50.24
N ILE A 3 7.22 4.05 49.68
CA ILE A 3 7.38 4.19 48.22
C ILE A 3 7.54 2.82 47.55
N TYR A 4 8.13 1.85 48.26
CA TYR A 4 8.24 0.46 47.79
C TYR A 4 6.88 -0.21 47.57
N ASP A 5 5.89 0.04 48.42
CA ASP A 5 4.55 -0.56 48.29
C ASP A 5 3.84 -0.04 47.04
N CYS A 6 4.05 1.23 46.67
CA CYS A 6 3.49 1.83 45.46
C CYS A 6 4.15 1.30 44.16
N TYR A 7 5.42 0.91 44.22
CA TYR A 7 6.13 0.25 43.11
C TYR A 7 5.72 -1.23 42.99
N ALA A 8 5.65 -1.97 44.10
CA ALA A 8 5.22 -3.36 44.11
C ALA A 8 3.73 -3.50 43.72
N GLY A 9 2.88 -2.56 44.12
CA GLY A 9 1.45 -2.54 43.84
C GLY A 9 1.04 -2.09 42.42
N ARG A 10 1.99 -1.88 41.49
CA ARG A 10 1.76 -1.40 40.11
C ARG A 10 0.94 -0.10 40.00
N CYS A 11 0.74 0.66 41.09
CA CYS A 11 -0.25 1.76 41.09
C CYS A 11 0.14 2.91 40.15
N HIS A 12 1.45 3.20 40.05
CA HIS A 12 1.97 4.21 39.15
C HIS A 12 1.84 3.78 37.68
N ASP A 13 2.16 2.51 37.38
CA ASP A 13 2.00 1.92 36.06
C ASP A 13 0.53 1.92 35.64
N HIS A 14 -0.40 1.52 36.51
CA HIS A 14 -1.81 1.36 36.18
C HIS A 14 -2.44 2.66 35.64
N SER A 15 -2.07 3.81 36.21
CA SER A 15 -2.56 5.12 35.77
C SER A 15 -2.00 5.58 34.41
N HIS A 16 -0.73 5.27 34.13
CA HIS A 16 -0.11 5.51 32.81
C HIS A 16 -0.65 4.51 31.76
N LEU A 17 -0.77 3.24 32.15
CA LEU A 17 -1.32 2.16 31.34
C LEU A 17 -2.79 2.40 30.99
N GLU A 18 -3.62 2.98 31.86
CA GLU A 18 -4.99 3.36 31.47
C GLU A 18 -5.00 4.42 30.35
N GLN A 19 -4.13 5.43 30.41
CA GLN A 19 -4.01 6.40 29.32
C GLN A 19 -3.49 5.77 28.01
N VAL A 20 -2.60 4.77 28.11
CA VAL A 20 -2.08 4.01 26.97
C VAL A 20 -3.13 3.03 26.42
N GLN A 21 -3.91 2.36 27.26
CA GLN A 21 -4.97 1.44 26.86
C GLN A 21 -6.14 2.16 26.18
N ARG A 22 -6.41 3.43 26.52
CA ARG A 22 -7.34 4.29 25.75
C ARG A 22 -6.82 4.64 24.35
N ARG A 23 -5.56 4.32 24.00
CA ARG A 23 -4.96 4.49 22.67
C ARG A 23 -4.87 3.18 21.86
N LYS A 24 -5.72 2.18 22.16
CA LYS A 24 -5.79 0.86 21.50
C LYS A 24 -6.12 0.85 19.99
N GLN A 25 -6.36 2.00 19.33
CA GLN A 25 -6.63 2.05 17.88
C GLN A 25 -5.35 1.92 17.04
N GLY A 26 -5.47 1.32 15.86
CA GLY A 26 -4.39 0.54 15.28
C GLY A 26 -3.41 1.25 14.35
N HIS A 27 -3.28 2.58 14.30
CA HIS A 27 -2.28 3.25 13.42
C HIS A 27 -1.24 4.06 14.19
N ILE A 28 -0.01 4.16 13.67
CA ILE A 28 0.90 5.25 14.06
C ILE A 28 0.37 6.55 13.45
N LYS A 29 -0.14 7.43 14.32
CA LYS A 29 -0.56 8.79 13.98
C LYS A 29 0.65 9.72 13.94
N LEU A 30 0.97 10.19 12.75
CA LEU A 30 1.99 11.18 12.44
C LEU A 30 1.35 12.56 12.27
N ARG A 31 2.08 13.62 12.60
CA ARG A 31 1.69 14.99 12.23
C ARG A 31 2.23 15.34 10.83
N PRO A 32 1.56 16.21 10.07
CA PRO A 32 2.12 16.77 8.85
C PRO A 32 3.31 17.67 9.19
N ILE A 33 4.04 18.15 8.18
CA ILE A 33 5.21 19.02 8.37
C ILE A 33 4.72 20.30 9.05
N SER A 34 4.94 20.39 10.36
CA SER A 34 4.70 21.61 11.09
C SER A 34 5.86 22.56 10.88
N GLY A 35 5.60 23.85 10.62
CA GLY A 35 6.57 24.95 10.72
C GLY A 35 7.02 25.23 12.17
N GLN A 36 7.07 24.16 12.97
CA GLN A 36 7.46 24.00 14.35
C GLN A 36 8.55 22.94 14.35
N PHE A 37 9.80 23.37 14.19
CA PHE A 37 10.98 22.56 14.54
C PHE A 37 11.20 22.62 16.07
N ASP A 38 10.11 22.66 16.84
CA ASP A 38 10.09 23.03 18.26
C ASP A 38 10.53 21.87 19.15
N VAL A 39 11.47 22.17 20.06
CA VAL A 39 12.10 21.25 21.03
C VAL A 39 11.25 21.07 22.30
N ILE A 40 9.92 21.18 22.18
CA ILE A 40 8.97 21.17 23.31
C ILE A 40 7.89 20.10 23.09
N PRO A 41 7.50 19.31 24.11
CA PRO A 41 6.47 18.29 23.96
C PRO A 41 5.15 18.85 23.40
N ALA A 42 4.73 18.34 22.24
CA ALA A 42 3.57 18.84 21.48
C ALA A 42 2.20 18.43 22.06
N LEU A 43 2.01 18.59 23.38
CA LEU A 43 0.85 18.14 24.14
C LEU A 43 -0.39 19.04 24.01
N LEU A 44 -0.25 20.27 23.50
CA LEU A 44 -1.25 21.34 23.68
C LEU A 44 -1.92 21.86 22.39
N SER A 45 -1.81 21.12 21.29
CA SER A 45 -2.73 21.28 20.15
C SER A 45 -3.13 19.93 19.58
N GLU A 46 -4.43 19.64 19.62
CA GLU A 46 -5.03 18.50 18.95
C GLU A 46 -5.13 18.80 17.44
N LEU A 47 -4.80 17.80 16.61
CA LEU A 47 -5.02 17.91 15.17
C LEU A 47 -6.52 17.83 14.89
N ARG A 48 -7.05 18.81 14.16
CA ARG A 48 -8.47 18.94 13.86
C ARG A 48 -8.88 18.02 12.71
N SER A 49 -10.11 17.51 12.75
CA SER A 49 -10.67 16.65 11.70
C SER A 49 -10.87 17.38 10.38
N VAL A 50 -10.97 16.62 9.28
CA VAL A 50 -11.40 17.13 7.96
C VAL A 50 -12.73 17.90 8.09
N SER A 51 -13.70 17.33 8.82
CA SER A 51 -15.01 17.93 9.08
C SER A 51 -14.95 19.28 9.81
N TYR A 52 -13.98 19.51 10.70
CA TYR A 52 -13.78 20.83 11.30
C TYR A 52 -13.36 21.85 10.25
N TRP A 53 -12.44 21.48 9.36
CA TRP A 53 -11.90 22.38 8.34
C TRP A 53 -12.94 22.70 7.25
N GLN A 54 -13.75 21.72 6.84
CA GLN A 54 -14.90 21.93 5.94
C GLN A 54 -15.91 22.95 6.48
N LEU A 55 -16.13 22.99 7.80
CA LEU A 55 -17.00 23.98 8.45
C LEU A 55 -16.37 25.39 8.58
N VAL A 56 -15.06 25.51 8.36
CA VAL A 56 -14.30 26.76 8.59
C VAL A 56 -13.87 27.44 7.30
N PHE A 57 -13.45 26.68 6.28
CA PHE A 57 -12.93 27.27 5.05
C PHE A 57 -13.94 28.12 4.25
N PRO A 58 -15.24 27.79 4.15
CA PRO A 58 -16.25 28.66 3.53
C PRO A 58 -16.40 30.05 4.19
N HIS A 59 -15.81 30.25 5.37
CA HIS A 59 -15.82 31.51 6.13
C HIS A 59 -14.40 32.04 6.41
N ALA A 60 -13.41 31.57 5.65
CA ALA A 60 -12.00 31.96 5.76
C ALA A 60 -11.56 32.84 4.57
N ALA A 61 -10.54 33.66 4.80
CA ALA A 61 -9.90 34.47 3.77
C ALA A 61 -8.51 33.91 3.46
N PHE A 62 -8.30 33.47 2.21
CA PHE A 62 -7.06 32.87 1.72
C PHE A 62 -6.18 33.94 1.07
N PHE A 63 -4.95 34.10 1.55
CA PHE A 63 -3.98 35.03 0.98
C PHE A 63 -2.74 34.30 0.48
N SER A 64 -2.32 34.57 -0.75
CA SER A 64 -1.02 34.15 -1.29
C SER A 64 0.00 35.29 -1.29
N GLY A 65 1.28 34.97 -1.30
CA GLY A 65 2.37 35.94 -1.41
C GLY A 65 3.72 35.28 -1.64
N TYR A 66 4.72 36.10 -1.95
CA TYR A 66 6.07 35.65 -2.25
C TYR A 66 7.11 36.46 -1.47
N ASP A 67 7.98 35.77 -0.75
CA ASP A 67 9.12 36.33 -0.04
C ASP A 67 10.44 35.86 -0.68
N PRO A 68 11.17 36.74 -1.41
CA PRO A 68 12.47 36.42 -2.00
C PRO A 68 13.60 36.29 -0.98
N VAL A 69 13.37 36.60 0.30
CA VAL A 69 14.41 36.64 1.34
C VAL A 69 14.53 35.30 2.06
N LEU A 70 13.40 34.70 2.47
CA LEU A 70 13.35 33.50 3.31
C LEU A 70 12.31 32.47 2.84
N PHE A 71 11.03 32.84 2.80
CA PHE A 71 9.95 31.84 2.73
C PHE A 71 9.65 31.30 1.32
N GLY A 72 9.98 32.03 0.24
CA GLY A 72 9.50 31.71 -1.09
C GLY A 72 7.99 31.95 -1.20
N HIS A 73 7.25 31.02 -1.79
CA HIS A 73 5.78 31.05 -1.79
C HIS A 73 5.23 30.86 -0.37
N VAL A 74 4.24 31.66 0.00
CA VAL A 74 3.54 31.64 1.30
C VAL A 74 2.05 31.73 1.05
N ILE A 75 1.27 30.88 1.71
CA ILE A 75 -0.19 31.00 1.75
C ILE A 75 -0.62 31.08 3.21
N THR A 76 -1.43 32.08 3.57
CA THR A 76 -1.97 32.21 4.92
C THR A 76 -3.49 32.38 4.86
N VAL A 77 -4.18 31.48 5.55
CA VAL A 77 -5.63 31.40 5.67
C VAL A 77 -6.01 32.02 7.01
N VAL A 78 -6.71 33.15 6.99
CA VAL A 78 -7.21 33.83 8.19
C VAL A 78 -8.68 33.47 8.38
N TYR A 79 -9.03 32.98 9.56
CA TYR A 79 -10.38 32.47 9.85
C TYR A 79 -10.82 32.81 11.27
N LYS A 80 -12.12 32.69 11.54
CA LYS A 80 -12.68 32.86 12.89
C LYS A 80 -12.88 31.49 13.53
N SER A 81 -12.41 31.31 14.76
CA SER A 81 -12.67 30.07 15.52
C SER A 81 -14.16 29.95 15.85
N THR A 82 -14.78 28.85 15.41
CA THR A 82 -16.15 28.47 15.76
C THR A 82 -16.39 28.34 17.27
N VAL A 83 -15.35 28.00 18.05
CA VAL A 83 -15.45 27.79 19.51
C VAL A 83 -15.15 29.07 20.28
N THR A 84 -14.09 29.80 19.94
CA THR A 84 -13.62 30.95 20.74
C THR A 84 -14.04 32.30 20.18
N ASN A 85 -14.63 32.34 18.99
CA ASN A 85 -15.00 33.55 18.24
C ASN A 85 -13.82 34.50 17.93
N LYS A 86 -12.58 34.09 18.21
CA LYS A 86 -11.34 34.85 17.98
C LYS A 86 -10.83 34.64 16.55
N LEU A 87 -10.01 35.58 16.08
CA LEU A 87 -9.27 35.43 14.82
C LEU A 87 -8.07 34.49 15.00
N CYS A 88 -7.95 33.56 14.06
CA CYS A 88 -6.94 32.52 13.96
C CYS A 88 -6.27 32.62 12.59
N ALA A 89 -5.11 31.97 12.43
CA ALA A 89 -4.52 31.78 11.10
C ALA A 89 -3.88 30.40 10.95
N VAL A 90 -4.04 29.81 9.77
CA VAL A 90 -3.15 28.75 9.25
C VAL A 90 -2.17 29.44 8.31
N SER A 91 -0.88 29.24 8.48
CA SER A 91 0.15 29.77 7.59
C SER A 91 1.02 28.63 7.07
N VAL A 92 1.04 28.44 5.75
CA VAL A 92 1.81 27.41 5.06
C VAL A 92 2.95 28.08 4.29
N THR A 93 4.13 27.53 4.47
CA THR A 93 5.38 27.96 3.85
C THR A 93 6.13 26.70 3.38
N LYS A 94 7.21 26.84 2.62
CA LYS A 94 8.06 25.68 2.29
C LYS A 94 8.62 24.95 3.52
N PHE A 95 8.72 25.62 4.67
CA PHE A 95 9.09 25.01 5.96
C PHE A 95 7.93 24.32 6.69
N GLY A 96 6.78 24.16 6.05
CA GLY A 96 5.59 23.51 6.61
C GLY A 96 4.49 24.45 7.07
N CYS A 97 3.49 23.86 7.73
CA CYS A 97 2.25 24.46 8.18
C CYS A 97 2.30 24.91 9.65
N ASN A 98 1.78 26.10 9.95
CA ASN A 98 1.65 26.64 11.31
C ASN A 98 0.21 27.07 11.58
N VAL A 99 -0.45 26.43 12.54
CA VAL A 99 -1.78 26.82 13.04
C VAL A 99 -1.61 27.73 14.26
N TYR A 100 -2.40 28.80 14.33
CA TYR A 100 -2.42 29.79 15.42
C TYR A 100 -3.84 30.03 15.91
N ASP A 101 -4.24 29.30 16.96
CA ASP A 101 -5.63 29.25 17.47
C ASP A 101 -6.12 30.52 18.19
N SER A 102 -5.25 31.49 18.42
CA SER A 102 -5.61 32.84 18.85
C SER A 102 -4.54 33.83 18.41
N ILE A 103 -4.95 34.91 17.76
CA ILE A 103 -4.07 36.04 17.42
C ILE A 103 -4.55 37.28 18.18
N ILE A 104 -3.65 37.87 18.95
CA ILE A 104 -3.84 39.16 19.63
C ILE A 104 -3.48 40.25 18.61
N LEU A 105 -4.41 41.17 18.34
CA LEU A 105 -4.37 42.14 17.22
C LEU A 105 -4.21 43.58 17.70
N ASP A 106 -3.62 43.74 18.88
CA ASP A 106 -3.40 44.97 19.61
C ASP A 106 -1.97 45.02 20.20
N ALA A 107 -1.64 46.13 20.87
CA ALA A 107 -0.31 46.43 21.39
C ALA A 107 0.17 45.51 22.53
N SER A 108 -0.69 44.69 23.16
CA SER A 108 -0.25 43.67 24.12
C SER A 108 0.43 42.47 23.46
N SER A 109 0.28 42.33 22.13
CA SER A 109 0.97 41.31 21.35
C SER A 109 2.46 41.63 21.24
N ARG A 110 3.34 40.72 21.72
CA ARG A 110 4.81 40.79 21.50
C ARG A 110 5.24 40.74 20.02
N PHE A 111 4.29 40.65 19.10
CA PHE A 111 4.46 40.63 17.65
C PHE A 111 3.87 41.89 16.98
N TRP A 112 3.35 42.84 17.76
CA TRP A 112 2.72 44.08 17.30
C TRP A 112 3.59 44.96 16.38
N PRO A 113 4.94 45.01 16.48
CA PRO A 113 5.74 45.81 15.55
C PRO A 113 5.61 45.39 14.08
N ALA A 114 5.22 44.14 13.78
CA ALA A 114 4.87 43.75 12.41
C ALA A 114 3.61 44.46 11.89
N CYS A 115 2.63 44.75 12.75
CA CYS A 115 1.44 45.54 12.42
C CYS A 115 1.78 47.03 12.18
N GLN A 116 2.78 47.56 12.89
CA GLN A 116 3.25 48.94 12.68
C GLN A 116 3.94 49.09 11.32
N ASN A 117 4.60 48.03 10.84
CA ASN A 117 5.22 47.96 9.52
C ASN A 117 4.26 47.56 8.37
N LEU A 118 2.94 47.51 8.60
CA LEU A 118 1.96 47.43 7.51
C LEU A 118 1.90 48.75 6.73
N ALA A 119 1.60 48.66 5.43
CA ALA A 119 1.24 49.80 4.59
C ALA A 119 0.07 50.60 5.20
N SER A 120 0.05 51.92 4.98
CA SER A 120 -0.92 52.85 5.60
C SER A 120 -2.38 52.42 5.38
N GLU A 121 -2.72 52.08 4.15
CA GLU A 121 -4.01 51.52 3.69
C GLU A 121 -4.41 50.18 4.34
N HIS A 122 -3.49 49.50 5.01
CA HIS A 122 -3.68 48.16 5.55
C HIS A 122 -3.59 48.08 7.08
N ARG A 123 -3.10 49.13 7.75
CA ARG A 123 -3.00 49.23 9.22
C ARG A 123 -4.36 49.13 9.95
N SER A 124 -5.46 49.46 9.29
CA SER A 124 -6.83 49.32 9.84
C SER A 124 -7.37 47.88 9.78
N SER A 125 -6.88 47.04 8.87
CA SER A 125 -7.45 45.71 8.64
C SER A 125 -6.96 44.68 9.67
N ASN A 126 -7.89 44.16 10.47
CA ASN A 126 -7.64 43.07 11.41
C ASN A 126 -7.10 41.80 10.73
N VAL A 127 -7.46 41.58 9.46
CA VAL A 127 -6.95 40.46 8.66
C VAL A 127 -5.48 40.70 8.28
N ARG A 128 -5.13 41.90 7.79
CA ARG A 128 -3.73 42.28 7.51
C ARG A 128 -2.84 42.22 8.76
N ARG A 129 -3.35 42.66 9.92
CA ARG A 129 -2.68 42.50 11.22
C ARG A 129 -2.45 41.02 11.57
N ALA A 130 -3.42 40.15 11.30
CA ALA A 130 -3.29 38.71 11.53
C ALA A 130 -2.20 38.09 10.64
N LEU A 131 -2.13 38.46 9.35
CA LEU A 131 -1.06 38.05 8.43
C LEU A 131 0.32 38.47 8.95
N ALA A 132 0.50 39.75 9.32
CA ALA A 132 1.77 40.29 9.79
C ALA A 132 2.29 39.55 11.04
N ILE A 133 1.39 39.28 11.99
CA ILE A 133 1.72 38.53 13.21
C ILE A 133 1.96 37.04 12.92
N ALA A 134 1.24 36.42 11.98
CA ALA A 134 1.49 35.03 11.57
C ALA A 134 2.87 34.88 10.91
N ASN A 135 3.24 35.78 9.99
CA ASN A 135 4.53 35.78 9.32
C ASN A 135 5.69 35.96 10.33
N LEU A 136 5.58 36.90 11.27
CA LEU A 136 6.60 37.08 12.31
C LEU A 136 6.66 35.90 13.31
N LYS A 137 5.52 35.28 13.64
CA LYS A 137 5.49 34.05 14.45
C LYS A 137 6.18 32.88 13.73
N ASN A 138 6.00 32.74 12.41
CA ASN A 138 6.71 31.73 11.61
C ASN A 138 8.23 31.96 11.68
N PHE A 139 8.70 33.19 11.42
CA PHE A 139 10.13 33.49 11.48
C PHE A 139 10.70 33.24 12.88
N LYS A 140 10.00 33.64 13.95
CA LYS A 140 10.48 33.41 15.33
C LYS A 140 10.62 31.92 15.66
N LYS A 141 9.75 31.05 15.14
CA LYS A 141 9.89 29.59 15.26
C LYS A 141 11.11 29.06 14.50
N LEU A 142 11.31 29.49 13.26
CA LEU A 142 12.50 29.15 12.47
C LEU A 142 13.79 29.63 13.16
N TRP A 143 13.82 30.86 13.68
CA TRP A 143 14.97 31.46 14.34
C TRP A 143 15.36 30.77 15.66
N ASN A 144 14.39 30.22 16.39
CA ASN A 144 14.65 29.34 17.53
C ASN A 144 15.29 27.98 17.12
N SER A 145 15.25 27.64 15.83
CA SER A 145 15.57 26.32 15.29
C SER A 145 16.73 26.35 14.28
N ARG A 146 17.63 27.32 14.41
CA ARG A 146 18.81 27.55 13.53
C ARG A 146 19.76 26.35 13.37
N GLY A 147 19.62 25.29 14.16
CA GLY A 147 20.40 24.06 14.03
C GLY A 147 19.94 23.13 12.89
N THR A 148 18.66 23.15 12.51
CA THR A 148 18.11 22.25 11.46
C THR A 148 17.93 22.92 10.10
N VAL A 149 17.96 24.26 10.03
CA VAL A 149 17.75 25.04 8.80
C VAL A 149 18.79 26.16 8.67
N GLU A 150 19.45 26.24 7.51
CA GLU A 150 20.47 27.26 7.20
C GLU A 150 19.87 28.67 6.99
N LEU A 151 19.65 29.40 8.09
CA LEU A 151 19.12 30.77 8.08
C LEU A 151 20.23 31.80 7.83
N LYS A 152 20.50 32.08 6.55
CA LYS A 152 21.62 32.92 6.07
C LYS A 152 21.38 34.44 6.05
N ARG A 153 20.23 34.93 6.50
CA ARG A 153 19.87 36.36 6.49
C ARG A 153 19.13 36.76 7.77
N ALA A 154 19.29 38.03 8.17
CA ALA A 154 18.34 38.65 9.09
C ALA A 154 17.01 38.88 8.37
N TRP A 155 15.91 38.59 9.06
CA TRP A 155 14.54 38.80 8.63
C TRP A 155 13.81 39.34 9.87
N ASP A 156 13.02 40.41 9.74
CA ASP A 156 12.57 41.21 10.89
C ASP A 156 11.06 41.56 10.85
N GLU A 157 10.64 42.41 11.79
CA GLU A 157 9.26 42.92 11.87
C GLU A 157 8.88 43.81 10.67
N THR A 158 9.86 44.42 10.00
CA THR A 158 9.69 45.17 8.75
C THR A 158 9.38 44.23 7.58
N ASN A 159 10.13 43.13 7.45
CA ASN A 159 9.87 42.08 6.47
C ASN A 159 8.50 41.43 6.70
N ALA A 160 8.11 41.21 7.95
CA ALA A 160 6.80 40.65 8.30
C ALA A 160 5.63 41.56 7.87
N GLY A 161 5.72 42.86 8.16
CA GLY A 161 4.72 43.86 7.76
C GLY A 161 4.68 44.11 6.26
N GLY A 162 5.84 44.16 5.60
CA GLY A 162 5.98 44.29 4.16
C GLY A 162 5.36 43.10 3.41
N LEU A 163 5.72 41.87 3.79
CA LEU A 163 5.14 40.65 3.21
C LEU A 163 3.61 40.63 3.40
N ALA A 164 3.13 40.87 4.64
CA ALA A 164 1.70 40.87 4.94
C ALA A 164 0.91 41.97 4.21
N SER A 165 1.56 43.05 3.79
CA SER A 165 0.98 44.09 2.91
C SER A 165 0.94 43.61 1.45
N ASN A 166 2.04 43.04 0.96
CA ASN A 166 2.18 42.59 -0.44
C ASN A 166 1.38 41.33 -0.80
N MET A 167 0.95 40.53 0.20
CA MET A 167 0.08 39.37 -0.02
C MET A 167 -1.22 39.78 -0.73
N ARG A 168 -1.74 38.94 -1.61
CA ARG A 168 -2.99 39.15 -2.36
C ARG A 168 -4.07 38.19 -1.87
N LEU A 169 -5.33 38.63 -1.90
CA LEU A 169 -6.47 37.77 -1.64
C LEU A 169 -6.65 36.82 -2.84
N MET A 170 -7.00 35.56 -2.60
CA MET A 170 -7.12 34.54 -3.64
C MET A 170 -8.52 34.53 -4.27
N ASP A 171 -8.86 35.59 -5.00
CA ASP A 171 -10.21 35.85 -5.53
C ASP A 171 -10.63 34.96 -6.72
N GLY A 172 -9.72 34.14 -7.27
CA GLY A 172 -9.96 33.31 -8.45
C GLY A 172 -10.70 31.99 -8.20
N TYR A 173 -10.92 31.62 -6.94
CA TYR A 173 -11.60 30.40 -6.50
C TYR A 173 -12.43 30.69 -5.26
N THR A 174 -13.45 29.87 -4.98
CA THR A 174 -14.18 29.99 -3.72
C THR A 174 -13.31 29.54 -2.54
N PRO A 175 -13.55 30.07 -1.32
CA PRO A 175 -12.88 29.58 -0.11
C PRO A 175 -13.13 28.10 0.20
N SER A 176 -14.19 27.47 -0.33
CA SER A 176 -14.41 26.02 -0.19
C SER A 176 -13.43 25.24 -1.07
N GLU A 177 -13.34 25.57 -2.37
CA GLU A 177 -12.44 24.90 -3.32
C GLU A 177 -10.97 25.04 -2.90
N LEU A 178 -10.56 26.22 -2.42
CA LEU A 178 -9.22 26.43 -1.86
C LEU A 178 -9.00 25.61 -0.58
N GLY A 179 -10.03 25.46 0.26
CA GLY A 179 -10.00 24.62 1.46
C GLY A 179 -9.91 23.12 1.16
N GLU A 180 -10.64 22.67 0.14
CA GLU A 180 -10.62 21.29 -0.37
C GLU A 180 -9.26 20.95 -0.98
N LEU A 181 -8.66 21.86 -1.76
CA LEU A 181 -7.29 21.71 -2.27
C LEU A 181 -6.25 21.68 -1.13
N PHE A 182 -6.42 22.52 -0.10
CA PHE A 182 -5.60 22.48 1.13
C PHE A 182 -5.67 21.13 1.86
N LEU A 183 -6.82 20.46 1.81
CA LEU A 183 -7.01 19.12 2.38
C LEU A 183 -6.47 18.02 1.45
N ALA A 184 -6.66 18.11 0.14
CA ALA A 184 -6.06 17.17 -0.83
C ALA A 184 -4.51 17.10 -0.73
N LEU A 185 -3.89 18.16 -0.24
CA LEU A 185 -2.44 18.26 0.01
C LEU A 185 -1.94 17.58 1.30
N GLY A 186 -2.83 17.18 2.23
CA GLY A 186 -2.45 16.55 3.50
C GLY A 186 -1.68 17.46 4.47
N LEU A 187 -1.80 18.78 4.32
CA LEU A 187 -1.03 19.78 5.09
C LEU A 187 -1.54 20.00 6.52
N LEU A 188 -2.77 19.57 6.82
CA LEU A 188 -3.46 19.87 8.08
C LEU A 188 -3.93 18.62 8.84
N GLN A 189 -4.12 17.51 8.14
CA GLN A 189 -4.70 16.28 8.69
C GLN A 189 -3.66 15.42 9.41
N THR A 190 -4.15 14.48 10.22
CA THR A 190 -3.29 13.43 10.78
C THR A 190 -2.89 12.46 9.66
N LEU A 191 -1.61 12.18 9.55
CA LEU A 191 -1.05 11.15 8.68
C LEU A 191 -1.04 9.81 9.43
N SER A 192 -1.33 8.69 8.75
CA SER A 192 -1.29 7.33 9.30
C SER A 192 -0.25 6.45 8.60
N MET A 193 0.43 5.61 9.37
CA MET A 193 1.21 4.47 8.84
C MET A 193 0.54 3.15 9.21
N ALA A 194 0.43 2.26 8.23
CA ALA A 194 -0.10 0.89 8.37
C ALA A 194 0.98 -0.19 8.52
N SER A 195 2.25 0.13 8.24
CA SER A 195 3.36 -0.82 8.37
C SER A 195 4.70 -0.12 8.64
N ILE A 196 5.63 -0.84 9.24
CA ILE A 196 7.03 -0.41 9.40
C ILE A 196 7.99 -1.61 9.46
N CYS A 197 9.20 -1.45 8.94
CA CYS A 197 10.34 -2.35 9.18
C CYS A 197 11.30 -1.73 10.20
N VAL A 198 11.83 -2.56 11.09
CA VAL A 198 12.80 -2.24 12.13
C VAL A 198 13.91 -3.28 12.05
N ASP A 199 15.17 -2.87 12.15
CA ASP A 199 16.28 -3.82 12.22
C ASP A 199 16.59 -4.13 13.69
N LEU A 200 16.73 -5.41 14.04
CA LEU A 200 17.33 -5.84 15.30
C LEU A 200 18.77 -6.28 15.02
N VAL A 201 19.72 -5.88 15.86
CA VAL A 201 21.12 -6.29 15.76
C VAL A 201 21.53 -6.97 17.06
N TYR A 202 22.12 -8.15 16.97
CA TYR A 202 22.58 -8.93 18.11
C TYR A 202 24.00 -9.44 17.90
N ASP A 203 24.76 -9.58 18.99
CA ASP A 203 26.04 -10.29 18.99
C ASP A 203 25.83 -11.66 19.67
N ASN A 204 25.99 -12.73 18.90
CA ASN A 204 26.01 -14.11 19.41
C ASN A 204 27.36 -14.80 19.18
N VAL A 205 28.34 -14.11 18.56
CA VAL A 205 29.62 -14.70 18.12
C VAL A 205 30.73 -14.38 19.12
N ASN A 206 30.77 -13.15 19.61
CA ASN A 206 31.74 -12.66 20.57
C ASN A 206 31.19 -12.66 22.02
N SER A 207 30.00 -13.24 22.20
CA SER A 207 29.20 -13.16 23.43
C SER A 207 29.04 -14.54 24.09
N GLY A 208 29.18 -14.61 25.41
CA GLY A 208 29.01 -15.86 26.17
C GLY A 208 27.58 -16.40 26.15
N GLU A 209 27.42 -17.71 26.35
CA GLU A 209 26.15 -18.46 26.21
C GLU A 209 24.94 -17.80 26.91
N ARG A 210 25.15 -17.19 28.08
CA ARG A 210 24.10 -16.46 28.81
C ARG A 210 23.51 -15.31 28.00
N VAL A 211 24.33 -14.56 27.28
CA VAL A 211 23.92 -13.45 26.41
C VAL A 211 23.20 -13.98 25.16
N VAL A 212 23.68 -15.10 24.58
CA VAL A 212 23.00 -15.79 23.47
C VAL A 212 21.59 -16.24 23.88
N ALA A 213 21.46 -16.85 25.07
CA ALA A 213 20.17 -17.23 25.63
C ALA A 213 19.27 -16.01 25.92
N GLN A 214 19.83 -14.91 26.42
CA GLN A 214 19.10 -13.65 26.60
C GLN A 214 18.66 -13.04 25.26
N ASN A 215 19.49 -13.05 24.21
CA ASN A 215 19.16 -12.56 22.87
C ASN A 215 17.98 -13.36 22.29
N ASN A 216 18.06 -14.69 22.30
CA ASN A 216 16.97 -15.55 21.82
C ASN A 216 15.66 -15.32 22.61
N ALA A 217 15.75 -15.07 23.92
CA ALA A 217 14.61 -14.76 24.79
C ALA A 217 14.12 -13.30 24.72
N LEU A 218 14.85 -12.39 24.05
CA LEU A 218 14.37 -11.05 23.66
C LEU A 218 13.70 -11.11 22.29
N VAL A 219 14.32 -11.78 21.33
CA VAL A 219 13.87 -11.90 19.93
C VAL A 219 12.44 -12.46 19.84
N SER A 220 12.08 -13.45 20.67
CA SER A 220 10.72 -14.02 20.72
C SER A 220 9.63 -13.06 21.22
N ILE A 221 9.99 -11.95 21.88
CA ILE A 221 9.03 -10.92 22.34
C ILE A 221 8.60 -10.02 21.17
N PHE A 222 9.42 -9.90 20.12
CA PHE A 222 9.17 -9.00 19.00
C PHE A 222 8.07 -9.50 18.04
N GLY A 223 7.66 -10.77 18.09
CA GLY A 223 6.54 -11.29 17.30
C GLY A 223 6.67 -12.78 16.98
N THR A 224 5.77 -13.28 16.14
CA THR A 224 5.92 -14.64 15.59
C THR A 224 7.00 -14.63 14.51
N GLN A 225 7.90 -15.62 14.56
CA GLN A 225 8.83 -15.86 13.46
C GLN A 225 8.04 -16.29 12.21
N ILE A 226 8.39 -15.74 11.05
CA ILE A 226 7.73 -16.06 9.78
C ILE A 226 8.75 -16.43 8.69
N ASP A 227 8.73 -17.70 8.28
CA ASP A 227 9.59 -18.23 7.20
C ASP A 227 9.15 -17.74 5.80
N GLN A 228 7.91 -17.25 5.70
CA GLN A 228 7.33 -16.71 4.47
C GLN A 228 6.75 -15.32 4.75
N LEU A 229 7.26 -14.35 4.00
CA LEU A 229 6.94 -12.93 4.13
C LEU A 229 5.58 -12.55 3.49
N PHE A 230 5.06 -13.43 2.64
CA PHE A 230 3.68 -13.42 2.15
C PHE A 230 2.93 -14.60 2.74
N ASP A 231 1.69 -14.37 3.18
CA ASP A 231 0.81 -15.44 3.65
C ASP A 231 -0.07 -15.92 2.49
N PRO A 232 0.06 -17.17 2.02
CA PRO A 232 -0.71 -17.66 0.88
C PRO A 232 -2.21 -17.89 1.16
N LEU A 233 -2.68 -17.75 2.41
CA LEU A 233 -4.09 -17.70 2.77
C LEU A 233 -4.60 -16.25 2.80
N LEU A 234 -3.83 -15.32 3.40
CA LEU A 234 -4.30 -13.95 3.68
C LEU A 234 -3.99 -12.95 2.55
N ASP A 235 -2.76 -12.94 2.00
CA ASP A 235 -2.39 -12.03 0.90
C ASP A 235 -3.13 -12.40 -0.41
N TYR A 236 -3.60 -13.64 -0.52
CA TYR A 236 -4.52 -14.10 -1.57
C TYR A 236 -5.98 -14.17 -1.11
N SER A 237 -6.40 -13.24 -0.24
CA SER A 237 -7.80 -13.01 0.13
C SER A 237 -8.73 -13.19 -1.10
N PRO A 238 -9.74 -14.08 -1.04
CA PRO A 238 -10.57 -14.38 -2.19
C PRO A 238 -11.35 -13.13 -2.64
N GLN A 239 -11.46 -12.90 -3.94
CA GLN A 239 -12.28 -11.77 -4.41
C GLN A 239 -13.76 -12.02 -4.04
N ALA A 240 -14.39 -11.07 -3.35
CA ALA A 240 -15.80 -11.14 -3.02
C ALA A 240 -16.62 -11.21 -4.32
N ILE A 241 -17.48 -12.23 -4.43
CA ILE A 241 -18.43 -12.32 -5.55
C ILE A 241 -19.70 -11.65 -5.06
N GLU A 242 -19.73 -10.33 -5.17
CA GLU A 242 -20.86 -9.49 -4.72
C GLU A 242 -22.12 -9.76 -5.57
N HIS A 243 -21.93 -10.17 -6.84
CA HIS A 243 -23.01 -10.36 -7.78
C HIS A 243 -23.50 -11.82 -7.84
N VAL A 244 -24.52 -12.14 -7.04
CA VAL A 244 -25.31 -13.37 -7.22
C VAL A 244 -26.25 -13.18 -8.42
N TYR A 245 -26.24 -14.11 -9.37
CA TYR A 245 -27.19 -14.10 -10.49
C TYR A 245 -28.63 -14.29 -10.00
N THR A 246 -29.50 -13.36 -10.36
CA THR A 246 -30.95 -13.44 -10.12
C THR A 246 -31.65 -13.71 -11.45
N PRO A 247 -32.39 -14.83 -11.60
CA PRO A 247 -33.12 -15.12 -12.83
C PRO A 247 -34.27 -14.13 -13.06
N PRO A 248 -34.66 -13.87 -14.32
CA PRO A 248 -35.75 -12.96 -14.63
C PRO A 248 -37.09 -13.53 -14.13
N SER A 249 -37.94 -12.66 -13.56
CA SER A 249 -39.21 -13.03 -12.92
C SER A 249 -40.31 -13.49 -13.89
N SER A 250 -40.06 -13.38 -15.20
CA SER A 250 -40.94 -13.86 -16.26
C SER A 250 -40.17 -14.79 -17.21
N PRO A 251 -40.84 -15.79 -17.83
CA PRO A 251 -40.23 -16.61 -18.86
C PRO A 251 -39.88 -15.75 -20.08
N SER A 252 -38.64 -15.85 -20.52
CA SER A 252 -38.08 -15.11 -21.65
C SER A 252 -38.53 -15.71 -22.98
N SER A 253 -39.40 -15.00 -23.71
CA SER A 253 -39.88 -15.41 -25.04
C SER A 253 -38.84 -15.17 -26.15
N GLU A 254 -37.65 -15.75 -26.00
CA GLU A 254 -36.60 -15.68 -27.01
C GLU A 254 -37.00 -16.50 -28.26
N PRO A 255 -37.04 -15.91 -29.48
CA PRO A 255 -37.51 -16.58 -30.69
C PRO A 255 -36.54 -17.64 -31.26
N LEU A 256 -35.50 -18.02 -30.50
CA LEU A 256 -34.52 -19.05 -30.82
C LEU A 256 -34.36 -20.08 -29.70
N LEU A 257 -35.15 -20.01 -28.62
CA LEU A 257 -35.08 -20.93 -27.47
C LEU A 257 -35.38 -22.39 -27.87
N GLU A 258 -36.24 -22.57 -28.87
CA GLU A 258 -36.64 -23.88 -29.42
C GLU A 258 -35.64 -24.45 -30.44
N ASN A 259 -34.53 -23.74 -30.73
CA ASN A 259 -33.53 -24.21 -31.70
C ASN A 259 -32.62 -25.27 -31.06
N THR A 260 -32.80 -26.54 -31.47
CA THR A 260 -32.05 -27.69 -30.94
C THR A 260 -30.54 -27.52 -31.00
N VAL A 261 -30.00 -26.96 -32.09
CA VAL A 261 -28.54 -26.78 -32.28
C VAL A 261 -27.97 -25.74 -31.30
N ILE A 262 -28.75 -24.72 -30.95
CA ILE A 262 -28.36 -23.73 -29.93
C ILE A 262 -28.46 -24.36 -28.53
N GLY A 263 -29.54 -25.11 -28.28
CA GLY A 263 -29.72 -25.88 -27.04
C GLY A 263 -28.60 -26.89 -26.77
N ASP A 264 -28.18 -27.65 -27.79
CA ASP A 264 -27.09 -28.63 -27.69
C ASP A 264 -25.75 -27.98 -27.32
N VAL A 265 -25.43 -26.82 -27.90
CA VAL A 265 -24.20 -26.08 -27.56
C VAL A 265 -24.29 -25.45 -26.15
N MET A 266 -25.49 -25.02 -25.72
CA MET A 266 -25.73 -24.59 -24.33
C MET A 266 -25.62 -25.76 -23.34
N ASN A 267 -26.06 -26.96 -23.71
CA ASN A 267 -25.91 -28.19 -22.93
C ASN A 267 -24.42 -28.59 -22.82
N GLU A 268 -23.67 -28.52 -23.91
CA GLU A 268 -22.22 -28.78 -23.93
C GLU A 268 -21.47 -27.83 -22.98
N LEU A 269 -21.79 -26.53 -23.02
CA LEU A 269 -21.22 -25.52 -22.11
C LEU A 269 -21.44 -25.87 -20.63
N VAL A 270 -22.70 -26.18 -20.26
CA VAL A 270 -23.07 -26.51 -18.87
C VAL A 270 -22.44 -27.84 -18.44
N ALA A 271 -22.34 -28.83 -19.34
CA ALA A 271 -21.71 -30.13 -19.07
C ALA A 271 -20.19 -30.02 -18.88
N VAL A 272 -19.49 -29.24 -19.72
CA VAL A 272 -18.05 -28.98 -19.59
C VAL A 272 -17.76 -28.30 -18.25
N GLN A 273 -18.52 -27.26 -17.90
CA GLN A 273 -18.37 -26.56 -16.61
C GLN A 273 -18.62 -27.52 -15.44
N ARG A 274 -19.71 -28.31 -15.51
CA ARG A 274 -20.06 -29.29 -14.45
C ARG A 274 -18.93 -30.29 -14.20
N ASN A 275 -18.44 -30.94 -15.26
CA ASN A 275 -17.45 -32.00 -15.15
C ASN A 275 -16.15 -31.50 -14.52
N TYR A 276 -15.74 -30.27 -14.87
CA TYR A 276 -14.55 -29.65 -14.30
C TYR A 276 -14.76 -29.21 -12.84
N THR A 277 -15.87 -28.51 -12.54
CA THR A 277 -16.21 -28.08 -11.18
C THR A 277 -16.33 -29.27 -10.22
N THR A 278 -16.94 -30.39 -10.64
CA THR A 278 -16.98 -31.63 -9.84
C THR A 278 -15.58 -32.20 -9.61
N GLY A 279 -14.71 -32.23 -10.63
CA GLY A 279 -13.33 -32.71 -10.48
C GLY A 279 -12.49 -31.92 -9.46
N LEU A 280 -12.66 -30.58 -9.43
CA LEU A 280 -12.02 -29.73 -8.41
C LEU A 280 -12.57 -30.00 -7.00
N PHE A 281 -13.90 -30.05 -6.86
CA PHE A 281 -14.56 -30.30 -5.57
C PHE A 281 -14.19 -31.67 -4.99
N ASP A 282 -14.19 -32.70 -5.83
CA ASP A 282 -13.82 -34.07 -5.47
C ASP A 282 -12.36 -34.17 -4.99
N ILE A 283 -11.40 -33.46 -5.62
CA ILE A 283 -10.01 -33.43 -5.13
C ILE A 283 -9.85 -32.59 -3.86
N LEU A 284 -10.64 -31.53 -3.69
CA LEU A 284 -10.64 -30.77 -2.42
C LEU A 284 -11.13 -31.65 -1.26
N GLN A 285 -12.28 -32.34 -1.41
CA GLN A 285 -12.90 -33.13 -0.34
C GLN A 285 -12.17 -34.46 -0.05
N ASP A 286 -11.70 -35.16 -1.09
CA ASP A 286 -11.14 -36.51 -0.97
C ASP A 286 -9.62 -36.58 -0.92
N LEU A 287 -8.91 -35.44 -1.01
CA LEU A 287 -7.46 -35.38 -0.97
C LEU A 287 -6.90 -34.14 -0.23
N ILE A 288 -7.19 -32.92 -0.69
CA ILE A 288 -6.50 -31.70 -0.20
C ILE A 288 -6.94 -31.30 1.21
N ILE A 289 -8.24 -31.27 1.51
CA ILE A 289 -8.75 -30.94 2.85
C ILE A 289 -8.25 -31.96 3.89
N PRO A 290 -8.34 -33.30 3.66
CA PRO A 290 -7.72 -34.30 4.52
C PRO A 290 -6.24 -34.06 4.85
N PHE A 291 -5.43 -33.56 3.92
CA PHE A 291 -4.03 -33.19 4.20
C PHE A 291 -3.90 -31.96 5.10
N ARG A 292 -4.74 -30.93 4.92
CA ARG A 292 -4.69 -29.70 5.72
C ARG A 292 -5.23 -29.89 7.14
N THR A 293 -6.21 -30.79 7.33
CA THR A 293 -6.88 -31.00 8.64
C THR A 293 -6.25 -32.12 9.47
N CYS A 294 -5.13 -32.71 9.06
CA CYS A 294 -4.52 -33.81 9.79
C CYS A 294 -3.76 -33.32 11.03
N ALA A 295 -4.32 -33.59 12.21
CA ALA A 295 -3.78 -33.20 13.51
C ALA A 295 -3.24 -34.40 14.33
N ASP A 296 -3.02 -35.56 13.69
CA ASP A 296 -2.67 -36.80 14.40
C ASP A 296 -1.19 -36.81 14.83
N VAL A 297 -0.96 -36.82 16.14
CA VAL A 297 0.29 -36.38 16.78
C VAL A 297 1.53 -37.18 16.35
N ASP A 298 1.39 -38.48 16.06
CA ASP A 298 2.52 -39.33 15.68
C ASP A 298 2.82 -39.32 14.17
N MET A 299 1.82 -39.15 13.30
CA MET A 299 2.09 -38.83 11.88
C MET A 299 2.60 -37.39 11.73
N VAL A 300 2.11 -36.46 12.55
CA VAL A 300 2.62 -35.09 12.65
C VAL A 300 4.09 -35.08 13.03
N LYS A 301 4.62 -35.99 13.88
CA LYS A 301 6.07 -36.07 14.15
C LYS A 301 6.89 -36.42 12.90
N GLN A 302 6.42 -37.36 12.07
CA GLN A 302 7.11 -37.68 10.82
C GLN A 302 7.08 -36.49 9.86
N LEU A 303 5.91 -35.88 9.65
CA LEU A 303 5.73 -34.67 8.82
C LEU A 303 6.46 -33.42 9.35
N SER A 304 6.62 -33.29 10.67
CA SER A 304 7.30 -32.14 11.30
C SER A 304 8.82 -32.19 11.17
N SER A 305 9.39 -33.37 10.93
CA SER A 305 10.83 -33.50 10.65
C SER A 305 11.24 -32.86 9.31
N ALA A 306 10.28 -32.64 8.40
CA ALA A 306 10.50 -32.03 7.09
C ALA A 306 9.42 -30.95 6.84
N GLY A 307 9.71 -29.69 7.25
CA GLY A 307 8.78 -28.54 7.37
C GLY A 307 8.02 -28.05 6.13
N THR A 308 7.39 -28.96 5.39
CA THR A 308 6.68 -28.76 4.13
C THR A 308 5.17 -28.93 4.40
N ARG A 309 4.57 -27.97 5.12
CA ARG A 309 3.12 -27.91 5.33
C ARG A 309 2.39 -28.09 4.00
N ALA A 310 1.32 -28.90 3.95
CA ALA A 310 0.65 -29.29 2.70
C ALA A 310 0.24 -28.09 1.82
N ASP A 311 -0.07 -26.95 2.44
CA ASP A 311 -0.37 -25.68 1.78
C ASP A 311 0.75 -25.16 0.88
N GLN A 312 2.02 -25.46 1.18
CA GLN A 312 3.16 -25.09 0.33
C GLN A 312 3.13 -25.77 -1.05
N VAL A 313 2.39 -26.89 -1.16
CA VAL A 313 2.21 -27.72 -2.36
C VAL A 313 0.81 -27.51 -2.96
N PHE A 314 -0.22 -27.35 -2.13
CA PHE A 314 -1.59 -27.06 -2.52
C PHE A 314 -2.01 -25.67 -2.01
N LEU A 315 -1.54 -24.60 -2.67
CA LEU A 315 -1.84 -23.22 -2.26
C LEU A 315 -3.35 -22.92 -2.36
N PRO A 316 -3.92 -22.12 -1.43
CA PRO A 316 -5.36 -21.75 -1.37
C PRO A 316 -6.00 -21.19 -2.65
N THR A 317 -5.17 -20.76 -3.61
CA THR A 317 -5.58 -20.45 -5.00
C THR A 317 -6.47 -21.51 -5.66
N ILE A 318 -6.33 -22.80 -5.33
CA ILE A 318 -7.20 -23.86 -5.88
C ILE A 318 -8.60 -23.85 -5.27
N ASP A 319 -8.70 -23.56 -3.97
CA ASP A 319 -9.96 -23.37 -3.25
C ASP A 319 -10.72 -22.15 -3.78
N GLU A 320 -10.01 -21.07 -4.13
CA GLU A 320 -10.62 -19.92 -4.79
C GLU A 320 -11.17 -20.27 -6.18
N ILE A 321 -10.38 -20.94 -7.04
CA ILE A 321 -10.86 -21.35 -8.38
C ILE A 321 -12.06 -22.28 -8.27
N ALA A 322 -12.03 -23.26 -7.36
CA ALA A 322 -13.17 -24.14 -7.12
C ALA A 322 -14.41 -23.36 -6.66
N ARG A 323 -14.27 -22.42 -5.71
CA ARG A 323 -15.37 -21.56 -5.25
C ARG A 323 -16.00 -20.76 -6.39
N ILE A 324 -15.19 -20.07 -7.21
CA ILE A 324 -15.74 -19.23 -8.29
C ILE A 324 -16.38 -20.11 -9.39
N ASN A 325 -15.78 -21.24 -9.75
CA ASN A 325 -16.35 -22.17 -10.73
C ASN A 325 -17.59 -22.93 -10.22
N CYS A 326 -17.76 -23.10 -8.90
CA CYS A 326 -19.03 -23.53 -8.30
C CYS A 326 -20.13 -22.47 -8.48
N VAL A 327 -19.82 -21.19 -8.27
CA VAL A 327 -20.78 -20.09 -8.47
C VAL A 327 -21.12 -19.95 -9.96
N LEU A 328 -20.14 -19.93 -10.86
CA LEU A 328 -20.36 -19.92 -12.31
C LEU A 328 -21.24 -21.10 -12.77
N HIS A 329 -20.96 -22.33 -12.31
CA HIS A 329 -21.79 -23.49 -12.65
C HIS A 329 -23.24 -23.34 -12.17
N SER A 330 -23.44 -22.86 -10.94
CA SER A 330 -24.77 -22.61 -10.37
C SER A 330 -25.55 -21.53 -11.14
N SER A 331 -24.89 -20.41 -11.45
CA SER A 331 -25.46 -19.31 -12.24
C SER A 331 -25.80 -19.74 -13.67
N LEU A 332 -24.92 -20.50 -14.34
CA LEU A 332 -25.19 -21.05 -15.69
C LEU A 332 -26.37 -22.03 -15.67
N LYS A 333 -26.45 -22.91 -14.66
CA LYS A 333 -27.58 -23.84 -14.50
C LYS A 333 -28.90 -23.08 -14.27
N SER A 334 -28.87 -21.97 -13.54
CA SER A 334 -30.03 -21.12 -13.29
C SER A 334 -30.40 -20.23 -14.49
N ALA A 335 -29.46 -19.88 -15.36
CA ALA A 335 -29.71 -19.07 -16.56
C ALA A 335 -30.13 -19.89 -17.78
N HIS A 336 -29.66 -21.14 -17.91
CA HIS A 336 -29.94 -22.01 -19.06
C HIS A 336 -31.44 -22.14 -19.44
N PRO A 337 -32.41 -22.24 -18.51
CA PRO A 337 -33.85 -22.26 -18.85
C PRO A 337 -34.39 -20.94 -19.43
N HIS A 338 -33.66 -19.83 -19.27
CA HIS A 338 -34.01 -18.50 -19.74
C HIS A 338 -33.26 -18.10 -21.03
N GLY A 339 -32.67 -19.08 -21.72
CA GLY A 339 -32.12 -18.89 -23.06
C GLY A 339 -30.72 -18.31 -23.13
N TYR A 340 -30.35 -17.83 -24.32
CA TYR A 340 -28.95 -17.54 -24.64
C TYR A 340 -28.51 -16.17 -24.15
N THR A 341 -29.37 -15.14 -24.11
CA THR A 341 -28.95 -13.82 -23.64
C THR A 341 -28.61 -13.82 -22.14
N GLU A 342 -29.40 -14.52 -21.33
CA GLU A 342 -29.12 -14.67 -19.90
C GLU A 342 -27.87 -15.53 -19.62
N VAL A 343 -27.60 -16.56 -20.44
CA VAL A 343 -26.31 -17.29 -20.38
C VAL A 343 -25.12 -16.38 -20.73
N PHE A 344 -25.23 -15.54 -21.75
CA PHE A 344 -24.18 -14.58 -22.09
C PHE A 344 -23.97 -13.52 -20.99
N LYS A 345 -25.06 -13.04 -20.38
CA LYS A 345 -25.05 -12.11 -19.24
C LYS A 345 -24.40 -12.73 -17.99
N VAL A 346 -24.67 -14.01 -17.69
CA VAL A 346 -23.95 -14.75 -16.63
C VAL A 346 -22.46 -14.83 -16.94
N LEU A 347 -22.07 -15.23 -18.16
CA LEU A 347 -20.66 -15.32 -18.55
C LEU A 347 -19.95 -13.95 -18.47
N GLY A 348 -20.57 -12.90 -19.01
CA GLY A 348 -20.06 -11.53 -18.98
C GLY A 348 -19.87 -10.97 -17.57
N GLY A 349 -20.75 -11.35 -16.64
CA GLY A 349 -20.62 -11.01 -15.22
C GLY A 349 -19.54 -11.83 -14.47
N HIS A 350 -19.42 -13.14 -14.73
CA HIS A 350 -18.62 -14.03 -13.89
C HIS A 350 -17.17 -14.27 -14.39
N ILE A 351 -16.94 -14.29 -15.70
CA ILE A 351 -15.61 -14.51 -16.29
C ILE A 351 -14.57 -13.45 -15.84
N PRO A 352 -14.91 -12.17 -15.64
CA PRO A 352 -14.00 -11.17 -15.05
C PRO A 352 -13.48 -11.53 -13.64
N TYR A 353 -14.31 -12.08 -12.75
CA TYR A 353 -13.88 -12.48 -11.40
C TYR A 353 -12.92 -13.67 -11.43
N LEU A 354 -13.03 -14.54 -12.43
CA LEU A 354 -12.12 -15.68 -12.61
C LEU A 354 -10.70 -15.23 -12.99
N TYR A 355 -10.53 -14.08 -13.67
CA TYR A 355 -9.23 -13.59 -14.17
C TYR A 355 -8.15 -13.60 -13.07
N ASN A 356 -8.39 -12.92 -11.95
CA ASN A 356 -7.40 -12.76 -10.88
C ASN A 356 -7.14 -14.06 -10.10
N ALA A 357 -8.10 -14.99 -10.04
CA ALA A 357 -7.86 -16.33 -9.49
C ALA A 357 -6.94 -17.15 -10.42
N PHE A 358 -7.20 -17.15 -11.73
CA PHE A 358 -6.36 -17.86 -12.71
C PHE A 358 -4.94 -17.28 -12.82
N VAL A 359 -4.76 -15.96 -12.83
CA VAL A 359 -3.43 -15.33 -12.87
C VAL A 359 -2.57 -15.76 -11.69
N ARG A 360 -3.14 -15.74 -10.47
CA ARG A 360 -2.47 -16.17 -9.23
C ARG A 360 -2.15 -17.67 -9.23
N HIS A 361 -3.10 -18.50 -9.67
CA HIS A 361 -2.90 -19.95 -9.71
C HIS A 361 -1.93 -20.41 -10.81
N TYR A 362 -1.93 -19.75 -11.98
CA TYR A 362 -0.95 -19.98 -13.05
C TYR A 362 0.48 -19.76 -12.54
N ALA A 363 0.71 -18.69 -11.77
CA ALA A 363 2.01 -18.38 -11.18
C ALA A 363 2.53 -19.55 -10.31
N HIS A 364 1.62 -20.19 -9.58
CA HIS A 364 1.93 -21.35 -8.75
C HIS A 364 2.21 -22.64 -9.57
N ILE A 365 1.37 -22.97 -10.56
CA ILE A 365 1.48 -24.22 -11.34
C ILE A 365 2.88 -24.41 -11.95
N ARG A 366 3.55 -23.30 -12.32
CA ARG A 366 4.91 -23.31 -12.86
C ARG A 366 5.96 -24.02 -11.99
N GLN A 367 5.81 -23.99 -10.67
CA GLN A 367 6.70 -24.72 -9.75
C GLN A 367 6.02 -25.93 -9.11
N TYR A 368 4.69 -26.01 -9.14
CA TYR A 368 3.89 -27.11 -8.59
C TYR A 368 4.44 -28.49 -8.97
N ASN A 369 4.74 -28.74 -10.25
CA ASN A 369 5.26 -30.04 -10.68
C ASN A 369 6.56 -30.48 -9.97
N ARG A 370 7.47 -29.55 -9.66
CA ARG A 370 8.71 -29.85 -8.92
C ARG A 370 8.45 -30.03 -7.43
N LYS A 371 7.61 -29.16 -6.84
CA LYS A 371 7.22 -29.23 -5.43
C LYS A 371 6.46 -30.52 -5.10
N TYR A 372 5.46 -30.87 -5.92
CA TYR A 372 4.58 -32.01 -5.72
C TYR A 372 5.30 -33.35 -5.95
N ILE A 373 6.24 -33.44 -6.90
CA ILE A 373 7.11 -34.62 -7.03
C ILE A 373 7.97 -34.78 -5.76
N ARG A 374 8.72 -33.74 -5.34
CA ARG A 374 9.55 -33.80 -4.12
C ARG A 374 8.73 -34.17 -2.88
N PHE A 375 7.54 -33.61 -2.73
CA PHE A 375 6.64 -33.91 -1.60
C PHE A 375 6.23 -35.39 -1.56
N LEU A 376 6.02 -36.03 -2.72
CA LEU A 376 5.68 -37.46 -2.83
C LEU A 376 6.90 -38.39 -2.77
N GLU A 377 8.09 -37.93 -3.19
CA GLU A 377 9.35 -38.63 -2.97
C GLU A 377 9.69 -38.72 -1.47
N GLN A 378 9.26 -37.73 -0.68
CA GLN A 378 9.47 -37.66 0.77
C GLN A 378 8.37 -38.37 1.58
N HIS A 379 7.19 -38.63 1.02
CA HIS A 379 6.03 -39.16 1.74
C HIS A 379 5.15 -40.03 0.83
N SER A 380 4.88 -41.29 1.21
CA SER A 380 4.06 -42.27 0.46
C SER A 380 2.54 -42.01 0.49
N VAL A 381 2.12 -40.74 0.46
CA VAL A 381 0.75 -40.32 0.81
C VAL A 381 -0.33 -40.70 -0.20
N LEU A 382 0.00 -40.96 -1.46
CA LEU A 382 -0.98 -41.46 -2.44
C LEU A 382 -1.40 -42.91 -2.19
N GLU A 383 -0.62 -43.68 -1.43
CA GLU A 383 -0.93 -45.08 -1.08
C GLU A 383 -1.87 -45.17 0.14
N ASN A 384 -1.92 -44.10 0.96
CA ASN A 384 -2.71 -44.08 2.19
C ASN A 384 -4.18 -43.70 1.90
N ARG A 385 -5.07 -44.69 2.04
CA ARG A 385 -6.53 -44.55 1.84
C ARG A 385 -7.24 -43.54 2.76
N PHE A 386 -6.65 -43.18 3.90
CA PHE A 386 -7.19 -42.12 4.76
C PHE A 386 -7.17 -40.76 4.04
N PHE A 387 -6.07 -40.49 3.33
CA PHE A 387 -5.86 -39.26 2.58
C PHE A 387 -6.32 -39.34 1.13
N ASN A 388 -6.24 -40.52 0.50
CA ASN A 388 -6.55 -40.70 -0.92
C ASN A 388 -7.79 -41.58 -1.13
N LYS A 389 -8.95 -41.10 -0.70
CA LYS A 389 -10.18 -41.92 -0.59
C LYS A 389 -10.63 -42.51 -1.93
N LYS A 390 -10.47 -41.76 -3.03
CA LYS A 390 -10.78 -42.19 -4.41
C LYS A 390 -9.59 -42.82 -5.15
N SER A 391 -8.46 -43.08 -4.48
CA SER A 391 -7.25 -43.69 -5.06
C SER A 391 -6.72 -42.96 -6.31
N TYR A 392 -6.69 -41.62 -6.26
CA TYR A 392 -6.16 -40.78 -7.33
C TYR A 392 -4.70 -41.10 -7.65
N SER A 393 -4.36 -41.13 -8.94
CA SER A 393 -2.98 -41.23 -9.40
C SER A 393 -2.28 -39.87 -9.46
N LEU A 394 -0.95 -39.88 -9.44
CA LEU A 394 -0.07 -38.71 -9.67
C LEU A 394 -0.51 -37.88 -10.89
N GLN A 395 -0.93 -38.55 -11.96
CA GLN A 395 -1.35 -37.88 -13.20
C GLN A 395 -2.76 -37.28 -13.09
N GLN A 396 -3.71 -37.94 -12.41
CA GLN A 396 -5.06 -37.40 -12.19
C GLN A 396 -5.01 -36.12 -11.36
N VAL A 397 -4.27 -36.12 -10.24
CA VAL A 397 -4.11 -34.92 -9.41
C VAL A 397 -3.45 -33.79 -10.20
N LYS A 398 -2.36 -34.06 -10.93
CA LYS A 398 -1.72 -33.06 -11.80
C LYS A 398 -2.66 -32.54 -12.89
N SER A 399 -3.47 -33.40 -13.49
CA SER A 399 -4.39 -33.05 -14.58
C SER A 399 -5.54 -32.15 -14.10
N ILE A 400 -6.07 -32.39 -12.91
CA ILE A 400 -7.14 -31.57 -12.32
C ILE A 400 -6.57 -30.24 -11.77
N VAL A 401 -5.48 -30.27 -10.99
CA VAL A 401 -4.82 -29.06 -10.47
C VAL A 401 -4.30 -28.15 -11.60
N SER A 402 -3.74 -28.74 -12.67
CA SER A 402 -3.32 -27.97 -13.86
C SER A 402 -4.47 -27.75 -14.86
N GLY A 403 -5.64 -28.33 -14.62
CA GLY A 403 -6.79 -28.30 -15.52
C GLY A 403 -7.33 -26.89 -15.76
N CYS A 404 -7.13 -26.03 -14.75
CA CYS A 404 -7.29 -24.58 -14.77
C CYS A 404 -6.78 -23.93 -16.07
N LEU A 405 -5.62 -24.39 -16.58
CA LEU A 405 -4.95 -23.82 -17.75
C LEU A 405 -5.65 -24.15 -19.08
N TYR A 406 -6.55 -25.13 -19.07
CA TYR A 406 -7.24 -25.63 -20.26
C TYR A 406 -8.75 -25.44 -20.21
N GLU A 407 -9.31 -24.97 -19.08
CA GLU A 407 -10.74 -24.67 -18.94
C GLU A 407 -11.12 -23.44 -19.77
N LEU A 408 -10.51 -22.28 -19.52
CA LEU A 408 -10.88 -21.04 -20.20
C LEU A 408 -10.72 -21.08 -21.73
N PRO A 409 -9.66 -21.67 -22.33
CA PRO A 409 -9.59 -21.85 -23.78
C PRO A 409 -10.72 -22.74 -24.35
N LYS A 410 -11.15 -23.78 -23.63
CA LYS A 410 -12.29 -24.62 -24.05
C LYS A 410 -13.61 -23.83 -23.99
N LEU A 411 -13.84 -23.11 -22.89
CA LEU A 411 -15.01 -22.24 -22.75
C LEU A 411 -15.04 -21.19 -23.88
N LYS A 412 -13.91 -20.52 -24.17
CA LYS A 412 -13.77 -19.58 -25.29
C LYS A 412 -14.24 -20.19 -26.62
N LEU A 413 -13.77 -21.38 -26.98
CA LEU A 413 -14.15 -22.05 -28.24
C LEU A 413 -15.65 -22.36 -28.30
N ILE A 414 -16.25 -22.85 -27.20
CA ILE A 414 -17.68 -23.15 -27.10
C ILE A 414 -18.50 -21.85 -27.25
N ILE A 415 -18.09 -20.78 -26.56
CA ILE A 415 -18.76 -19.47 -26.54
C ILE A 415 -18.65 -18.77 -27.90
N MET A 416 -17.50 -18.84 -28.57
CA MET A 416 -17.32 -18.36 -29.95
C MET A 416 -18.20 -19.11 -30.95
N ARG A 417 -18.33 -20.45 -30.81
CA ARG A 417 -19.24 -21.25 -31.64
C ARG A 417 -20.70 -20.87 -31.39
N LEU A 418 -21.12 -20.75 -30.13
CA LEU A 418 -22.48 -20.37 -29.74
C LEU A 418 -22.88 -19.00 -30.31
N TYR A 419 -22.04 -17.97 -30.11
CA TYR A 419 -22.28 -16.63 -30.63
C TYR A 419 -22.36 -16.60 -32.17
N ARG A 420 -21.49 -17.32 -32.88
CA ARG A 420 -21.53 -17.43 -34.35
C ARG A 420 -22.81 -18.11 -34.84
N LEU A 421 -23.30 -19.14 -34.15
CA LEU A 421 -24.56 -19.82 -34.48
C LEU A 421 -25.76 -18.90 -34.25
N ILE A 422 -25.83 -18.20 -33.12
CA ILE A 422 -26.91 -17.24 -32.84
C ILE A 422 -26.97 -16.18 -33.95
N LEU A 423 -25.82 -15.56 -34.30
CA LEU A 423 -25.77 -14.58 -35.39
C LEU A 423 -26.13 -15.16 -36.77
N SER A 424 -25.89 -16.46 -37.03
CA SER A 424 -26.29 -17.08 -38.30
C SER A 424 -27.80 -17.34 -38.37
N GLU A 425 -28.42 -17.79 -37.27
CA GLU A 425 -29.88 -18.02 -37.23
C GLU A 425 -30.66 -16.71 -37.20
N GLN A 426 -30.21 -15.71 -36.44
CA GLN A 426 -30.80 -14.36 -36.46
C GLN A 426 -30.77 -13.74 -37.87
N LYS A 427 -29.71 -13.97 -38.66
CA LYS A 427 -29.63 -13.51 -40.06
C LYS A 427 -30.62 -14.23 -40.99
N LYS A 428 -30.94 -15.50 -40.75
CA LYS A 428 -32.01 -16.20 -41.50
C LYS A 428 -33.39 -15.65 -41.14
N LEU A 429 -33.58 -15.20 -39.90
CA LEU A 429 -34.85 -14.70 -39.36
C LEU A 429 -35.03 -13.18 -39.44
N SER A 430 -34.04 -12.42 -39.94
CA SER A 430 -34.03 -10.95 -39.92
C SER A 430 -35.09 -10.30 -40.83
N THR A 431 -35.71 -11.08 -41.72
CA THR A 431 -36.89 -10.68 -42.51
C THR A 431 -38.20 -10.74 -41.72
N LYS A 432 -38.24 -11.44 -40.58
CA LYS A 432 -39.43 -11.66 -39.74
C LYS A 432 -39.34 -10.99 -38.37
N TYR A 433 -38.14 -10.81 -37.81
CA TYR A 433 -37.92 -10.18 -36.50
C TYR A 433 -36.77 -9.18 -36.53
N LYS A 434 -36.91 -8.09 -35.76
CA LYS A 434 -35.79 -7.20 -35.40
C LYS A 434 -35.15 -7.71 -34.12
N PHE A 435 -33.83 -7.90 -34.14
CA PHE A 435 -33.03 -8.31 -32.99
C PHE A 435 -32.23 -7.11 -32.47
N ASP A 436 -32.29 -6.84 -31.17
CA ASP A 436 -31.33 -5.96 -30.50
C ASP A 436 -30.23 -6.82 -29.87
N ASN A 437 -29.05 -6.79 -30.48
CA ASN A 437 -27.88 -7.51 -29.99
C ASN A 437 -26.96 -6.64 -29.12
N THR A 438 -27.30 -5.38 -28.80
CA THR A 438 -26.36 -4.46 -28.13
C THR A 438 -25.84 -4.95 -26.78
N GLN A 439 -26.64 -5.71 -26.03
CA GLN A 439 -26.22 -6.38 -24.80
C GLN A 439 -25.48 -7.71 -25.08
N LEU A 440 -25.95 -8.51 -26.04
CA LEU A 440 -25.30 -9.78 -26.42
C LEU A 440 -23.86 -9.55 -26.95
N ASP A 441 -23.70 -8.60 -27.87
CA ASP A 441 -22.40 -8.14 -28.38
C ASP A 441 -21.50 -7.59 -27.27
N ARG A 442 -22.08 -6.88 -26.29
CA ARG A 442 -21.36 -6.31 -25.15
C ARG A 442 -20.79 -7.41 -24.27
N ASP A 443 -21.60 -8.39 -23.92
CA ASP A 443 -21.22 -9.45 -22.98
C ASP A 443 -20.30 -10.48 -23.63
N TYR A 444 -20.57 -10.87 -24.89
CA TYR A 444 -19.65 -11.68 -25.71
C TYR A 444 -18.26 -11.05 -25.77
N ARG A 445 -18.15 -9.74 -26.07
CA ARG A 445 -16.86 -9.06 -26.11
C ARG A 445 -16.17 -9.04 -24.75
N THR A 446 -16.89 -8.73 -23.67
CA THR A 446 -16.33 -8.76 -22.30
C THR A 446 -15.74 -10.13 -21.96
N VAL A 447 -16.42 -11.23 -22.30
CA VAL A 447 -15.92 -12.60 -22.07
C VAL A 447 -14.65 -12.87 -22.88
N ILE A 448 -14.68 -12.62 -24.20
CA ILE A 448 -13.55 -12.92 -25.09
C ILE A 448 -12.34 -12.04 -24.76
N GLU A 449 -12.53 -10.73 -24.59
CA GLU A 449 -11.47 -9.79 -24.19
C GLU A 449 -10.84 -10.18 -22.85
N THR A 450 -11.62 -10.70 -21.89
CA THR A 450 -11.10 -11.16 -20.59
C THR A 450 -10.27 -12.46 -20.71
N ILE A 451 -10.71 -13.42 -21.51
CA ILE A 451 -9.96 -14.68 -21.69
C ILE A 451 -8.69 -14.43 -22.51
N ASP A 452 -8.77 -13.62 -23.56
CA ASP A 452 -7.62 -13.23 -24.37
C ASP A 452 -6.63 -12.36 -23.57
N ALA A 453 -7.11 -11.57 -22.60
CA ALA A 453 -6.26 -10.82 -21.68
C ALA A 453 -5.38 -11.69 -20.77
N LEU A 454 -5.60 -13.01 -20.69
CA LEU A 454 -4.71 -13.94 -19.98
C LEU A 454 -3.48 -14.35 -20.80
N GLY A 455 -3.48 -14.10 -22.11
CA GLY A 455 -2.37 -14.41 -23.02
C GLY A 455 -2.25 -15.89 -23.40
N PHE A 456 -3.39 -16.60 -23.51
CA PHE A 456 -3.43 -17.95 -24.06
C PHE A 456 -3.27 -17.93 -25.59
N GLU A 457 -2.04 -17.96 -26.09
CA GLU A 457 -1.76 -18.13 -27.52
C GLU A 457 -2.15 -19.54 -27.99
N GLU A 458 -3.15 -19.63 -28.86
CA GLU A 458 -3.69 -20.90 -29.36
C GLU A 458 -2.73 -21.66 -30.28
N ASN A 459 -1.71 -21.00 -30.85
CA ASN A 459 -0.82 -21.56 -31.88
C ASN A 459 0.62 -20.99 -31.86
N GLU A 460 1.42 -21.28 -30.84
CA GLU A 460 2.88 -21.07 -30.90
C GLU A 460 3.68 -22.31 -30.47
N SER A 461 4.78 -22.57 -31.20
CA SER A 461 5.71 -23.65 -30.89
C SER A 461 6.59 -23.30 -29.67
N PRO A 462 6.96 -24.28 -28.82
CA PRO A 462 7.63 -24.02 -27.53
C PRO A 462 9.02 -23.36 -27.65
N THR A 463 9.57 -23.28 -28.87
CA THR A 463 10.84 -22.61 -29.21
C THR A 463 10.76 -21.08 -29.24
N LYS A 464 9.58 -20.49 -29.37
CA LYS A 464 9.39 -19.02 -29.34
C LYS A 464 9.13 -18.42 -27.94
N ARG A 465 9.19 -19.24 -26.88
CA ARG A 465 9.09 -18.77 -25.49
C ARG A 465 10.01 -17.57 -25.27
N ARG A 466 9.41 -16.40 -25.01
CA ARG A 466 10.06 -15.08 -24.89
C ARG A 466 11.39 -15.17 -24.15
N ILE A 467 12.49 -15.08 -24.90
CA ILE A 467 13.82 -14.91 -24.32
C ILE A 467 13.83 -13.54 -23.66
N ILE A 468 13.89 -13.52 -22.33
CA ILE A 468 14.19 -12.31 -21.57
C ILE A 468 15.67 -12.03 -21.82
N THR A 469 15.96 -11.25 -22.86
CA THR A 469 17.33 -10.80 -23.12
C THR A 469 17.77 -9.84 -22.01
N PRO A 470 19.06 -9.80 -21.63
CA PRO A 470 19.60 -8.81 -20.68
C PRO A 470 19.31 -7.36 -21.11
N GLU A 471 19.08 -7.15 -22.41
CA GLU A 471 18.74 -5.89 -23.08
C GLU A 471 17.32 -5.38 -22.78
N GLY A 472 16.46 -6.19 -22.13
CA GLY A 472 15.15 -5.75 -21.67
C GLY A 472 14.06 -5.62 -22.73
N ARG A 473 14.06 -6.43 -23.81
CA ARG A 473 13.01 -6.38 -24.87
C ARG A 473 11.57 -6.40 -24.34
N LEU A 474 11.31 -7.11 -23.23
CA LEU A 474 10.00 -7.14 -22.56
C LEU A 474 9.48 -5.75 -22.14
N LEU A 475 10.38 -4.80 -21.87
CA LEU A 475 10.05 -3.45 -21.43
C LEU A 475 9.44 -2.61 -22.55
N VAL A 476 10.01 -2.70 -23.74
CA VAL A 476 9.63 -1.89 -24.92
C VAL A 476 8.20 -2.22 -25.39
N ASP A 477 7.77 -3.48 -25.23
CA ASP A 477 6.38 -3.93 -25.45
C ASP A 477 5.37 -3.36 -24.44
N LEU A 478 5.87 -3.04 -23.24
CA LEU A 478 5.08 -2.76 -22.04
C LEU A 478 4.85 -1.26 -21.84
N ALA A 479 5.88 -0.43 -22.00
CA ALA A 479 5.76 1.02 -21.95
C ALA A 479 6.80 1.71 -22.85
N LYS A 480 6.59 3.01 -23.10
CA LYS A 480 7.59 3.89 -23.71
C LYS A 480 8.40 4.63 -22.65
N ASP A 481 9.48 5.26 -23.12
CA ASP A 481 10.29 6.23 -22.38
C ASP A 481 11.06 5.63 -21.18
N TRP A 482 11.47 4.37 -21.31
CA TRP A 482 12.30 3.67 -20.32
C TRP A 482 13.67 4.34 -20.14
N PRO A 483 14.02 4.81 -18.94
CA PRO A 483 15.37 5.28 -18.62
C PRO A 483 16.35 4.10 -18.55
N GLU A 484 17.62 4.37 -18.80
CA GLU A 484 18.70 3.38 -18.87
C GLU A 484 18.85 2.60 -17.53
N ASP A 485 18.72 3.31 -16.40
CA ASP A 485 18.57 2.80 -15.02
C ASP A 485 17.63 1.60 -14.86
N LEU A 486 16.60 1.48 -15.72
CA LEU A 486 15.57 0.45 -15.64
C LEU A 486 15.70 -0.63 -16.72
N ARG A 487 16.42 -0.36 -17.81
CA ARG A 487 16.63 -1.34 -18.89
C ARG A 487 17.52 -2.50 -18.41
N CYS A 488 18.54 -2.19 -17.63
CA CYS A 488 19.45 -3.18 -17.03
C CYS A 488 18.76 -4.01 -15.94
N ASP A 489 19.22 -5.24 -15.77
CA ASP A 489 18.89 -6.19 -14.69
C ASP A 489 17.41 -6.59 -14.56
N TRP A 490 16.60 -6.42 -15.60
CA TRP A 490 15.19 -6.81 -15.57
C TRP A 490 14.96 -8.30 -15.26
N GLY A 491 15.90 -9.16 -15.64
CA GLY A 491 15.80 -10.61 -15.42
C GLY A 491 15.79 -11.04 -13.95
N THR A 492 16.39 -10.24 -13.06
CA THR A 492 16.52 -10.54 -11.61
C THR A 492 15.44 -9.87 -10.77
N ARG A 493 14.86 -8.75 -11.23
CA ARG A 493 13.76 -8.06 -10.53
C ARG A 493 12.55 -8.97 -10.34
N LYS A 494 12.05 -9.05 -9.10
CA LYS A 494 10.79 -9.73 -8.76
C LYS A 494 9.72 -8.67 -8.54
N VAL A 495 8.51 -8.90 -9.07
CA VAL A 495 7.35 -8.06 -8.77
C VAL A 495 6.71 -8.52 -7.47
N VAL A 496 6.44 -7.55 -6.59
CA VAL A 496 5.73 -7.75 -5.32
C VAL A 496 4.24 -7.46 -5.49
N ALA A 497 3.89 -6.34 -6.15
CA ALA A 497 2.51 -5.94 -6.38
C ALA A 497 2.38 -4.97 -7.57
N VAL A 498 1.16 -4.82 -8.09
CA VAL A 498 0.77 -3.82 -9.09
C VAL A 498 -0.54 -3.18 -8.64
N TYR A 499 -0.66 -1.84 -8.75
CA TYR A 499 -1.83 -1.07 -8.32
C TYR A 499 -2.20 0.02 -9.33
N GLU A 500 -3.49 0.19 -9.61
CA GLU A 500 -4.02 1.38 -10.30
C GLU A 500 -4.27 2.52 -9.29
N LEU A 501 -3.74 3.70 -9.60
CA LEU A 501 -3.78 4.92 -8.79
C LEU A 501 -4.25 6.11 -9.65
N VAL A 502 -4.70 7.19 -9.01
CA VAL A 502 -4.98 8.48 -9.64
C VAL A 502 -4.10 9.55 -8.99
N ALA A 503 -3.33 10.31 -9.76
CA ALA A 503 -2.53 11.38 -9.16
C ALA A 503 -3.40 12.60 -8.81
N SER A 504 -3.51 12.93 -7.53
CA SER A 504 -4.57 13.78 -6.96
C SER A 504 -4.74 15.15 -7.62
N PHE A 505 -3.65 15.77 -8.08
CA PHE A 505 -3.67 17.05 -8.81
C PHE A 505 -4.17 16.91 -10.25
N SER A 506 -3.44 16.13 -11.05
CA SER A 506 -3.66 16.00 -12.50
C SER A 506 -4.87 15.14 -12.84
N ARG A 507 -5.41 14.39 -11.86
CA ARG A 507 -6.34 13.26 -11.96
C ARG A 507 -5.98 12.24 -13.08
N GLU A 508 -4.73 12.24 -13.56
CA GLU A 508 -4.16 11.22 -14.44
C GLU A 508 -4.15 9.85 -13.75
N GLN A 509 -4.70 8.84 -14.43
CA GLN A 509 -4.51 7.45 -14.02
C GLN A 509 -3.07 7.00 -14.23
N GLN A 510 -2.51 6.36 -13.20
CA GLN A 510 -1.15 5.82 -13.20
C GLN A 510 -1.16 4.40 -12.62
N ILE A 511 -0.19 3.59 -13.01
CA ILE A 511 0.00 2.23 -12.47
C ILE A 511 1.32 2.21 -11.71
N LEU A 512 1.22 1.93 -10.41
CA LEU A 512 2.36 1.66 -9.54
C LEU A 512 2.73 0.17 -9.66
N VAL A 513 3.98 -0.10 -10.05
CA VAL A 513 4.58 -1.43 -9.97
C VAL A 513 5.63 -1.42 -8.86
N VAL A 514 5.47 -2.34 -7.90
CA VAL A 514 6.38 -2.54 -6.77
C VAL A 514 7.33 -3.68 -7.11
N PHE A 515 8.62 -3.39 -7.27
CA PHE A 515 9.68 -4.39 -7.37
C PHE A 515 10.44 -4.54 -6.04
N THR A 516 11.19 -5.63 -5.90
CA THR A 516 12.09 -5.84 -4.75
C THR A 516 13.27 -4.87 -4.66
N ASP A 517 13.57 -4.10 -5.71
CA ASP A 517 14.64 -3.10 -5.74
C ASP A 517 14.16 -1.65 -5.96
N LYS A 518 13.02 -1.47 -6.64
CA LYS A 518 12.56 -0.15 -7.16
C LYS A 518 11.03 -0.01 -7.13
N LEU A 519 10.55 1.24 -7.06
CA LEU A 519 9.18 1.59 -7.47
C LEU A 519 9.19 2.19 -8.87
N LEU A 520 8.13 1.90 -9.63
CA LEU A 520 7.89 2.39 -10.97
C LEU A 520 6.46 2.90 -11.11
N PHE A 521 6.28 4.07 -11.71
CA PHE A 521 4.98 4.68 -11.98
C PHE A 521 4.82 4.89 -13.49
N LEU A 522 3.84 4.19 -14.08
CA LEU A 522 3.47 4.30 -15.49
C LEU A 522 2.26 5.22 -15.63
N SER A 523 2.27 6.21 -16.54
CA SER A 523 1.05 6.96 -16.89
C SER A 523 0.23 6.19 -17.93
N VAL A 524 -1.10 6.22 -17.80
CA VAL A 524 -2.04 5.43 -18.62
C VAL A 524 -2.82 6.35 -19.55
N THR A 525 -2.55 6.28 -20.86
CA THR A 525 -3.29 7.03 -21.88
C THR A 525 -4.18 6.10 -22.71
N TYR A 526 -5.49 6.14 -22.46
CA TYR A 526 -6.48 5.40 -23.25
C TYR A 526 -6.78 6.10 -24.59
N PRO A 527 -7.06 5.36 -25.68
CA PRO A 527 -7.59 5.96 -26.91
C PRO A 527 -9.04 6.44 -26.68
N ALA A 528 -9.44 7.53 -27.33
CA ALA A 528 -10.67 8.30 -27.04
C ALA A 528 -12.03 7.61 -27.31
N ARG A 529 -12.05 6.28 -27.47
CA ARG A 529 -13.26 5.44 -27.57
C ARG A 529 -13.16 4.13 -26.77
N ALA A 530 -12.12 3.94 -25.96
CA ALA A 530 -12.00 2.77 -25.10
C ALA A 530 -12.92 2.88 -23.88
N HIS A 531 -13.83 1.91 -23.72
CA HIS A 531 -14.49 1.69 -22.44
C HIS A 531 -13.53 0.95 -21.50
N LYS A 532 -13.40 1.42 -20.25
CA LYS A 532 -12.73 0.64 -19.19
C LYS A 532 -13.54 -0.64 -18.96
N ARG A 533 -12.91 -1.80 -19.12
CA ARG A 533 -13.53 -3.12 -18.90
C ARG A 533 -12.58 -4.08 -18.21
N VAL A 534 -11.38 -4.24 -18.76
CA VAL A 534 -10.27 -4.98 -18.13
C VAL A 534 -9.40 -4.00 -17.35
N ARG A 535 -9.06 -4.32 -16.10
CA ARG A 535 -8.08 -3.57 -15.27
C ARG A 535 -6.68 -3.83 -15.80
N TRP A 536 -5.93 -2.77 -16.11
CA TRP A 536 -4.59 -2.89 -16.70
C TRP A 536 -3.51 -3.15 -15.65
N ALA A 537 -3.74 -2.85 -14.37
CA ALA A 537 -2.93 -3.39 -13.28
C ALA A 537 -2.90 -4.92 -13.32
N ASP A 538 -4.06 -5.58 -13.47
CA ASP A 538 -4.19 -7.04 -13.42
C ASP A 538 -3.52 -7.70 -14.65
N VAL A 539 -3.67 -7.10 -15.84
CA VAL A 539 -2.99 -7.56 -17.08
C VAL A 539 -1.47 -7.39 -17.00
N LEU A 540 -0.99 -6.28 -16.43
CA LEU A 540 0.43 -6.06 -16.19
C LEU A 540 0.97 -7.02 -15.12
N MET A 541 0.22 -7.25 -14.04
CA MET A 541 0.58 -8.22 -12.99
C MET A 541 0.73 -9.62 -13.58
N ASN A 542 -0.19 -10.05 -14.44
CA ASN A 542 -0.07 -11.29 -15.20
C ASN A 542 1.19 -11.30 -16.09
N SER A 543 1.34 -10.33 -16.99
CA SER A 543 2.48 -10.29 -17.92
C SER A 543 3.84 -10.24 -17.19
N LEU A 544 3.93 -9.56 -16.04
CA LEU A 544 5.16 -9.43 -15.27
C LEU A 544 5.49 -10.66 -14.41
N ILE A 545 4.55 -11.14 -13.58
CA ILE A 545 4.76 -12.29 -12.70
C ILE A 545 4.86 -13.57 -13.55
N ASN A 546 3.94 -13.74 -14.49
CA ASN A 546 3.87 -14.92 -15.34
C ASN A 546 4.71 -14.78 -16.62
N LYS A 547 5.42 -13.66 -16.85
CA LYS A 547 6.34 -13.50 -18.00
C LYS A 547 5.67 -13.84 -19.35
N ILE A 548 4.35 -13.60 -19.44
CA ILE A 548 3.49 -13.85 -20.61
C ILE A 548 3.56 -12.61 -21.52
N PRO A 549 3.46 -12.74 -22.85
CA PRO A 549 3.17 -11.59 -23.73
C PRO A 549 2.04 -10.70 -23.20
N LEU A 550 2.14 -9.39 -23.43
CA LEU A 550 0.96 -8.55 -23.29
C LEU A 550 -0.03 -8.89 -24.40
N PRO A 551 -1.32 -9.05 -24.08
CA PRO A 551 -2.34 -9.42 -25.05
C PRO A 551 -2.56 -8.29 -26.06
N ASP A 552 -2.75 -8.63 -27.33
CA ASP A 552 -3.02 -7.66 -28.40
C ASP A 552 -4.49 -7.26 -28.43
N LEU A 553 -4.91 -6.55 -27.37
CA LEU A 553 -6.29 -6.11 -27.19
C LEU A 553 -6.57 -4.85 -28.01
N PRO A 554 -7.73 -4.74 -28.69
CA PRO A 554 -8.08 -3.61 -29.57
C PRO A 554 -8.20 -2.25 -28.83
N HIS A 555 -8.12 -2.27 -27.50
CA HIS A 555 -8.20 -1.10 -26.62
C HIS A 555 -6.97 -0.95 -25.70
N LYS A 556 -5.82 -1.56 -26.04
CA LYS A 556 -4.56 -1.44 -25.29
C LYS A 556 -4.18 0.05 -25.09
N PRO A 557 -4.05 0.54 -23.84
CA PRO A 557 -3.64 1.90 -23.56
C PRO A 557 -2.15 2.09 -23.87
N LYS A 558 -1.75 3.33 -24.13
CA LYS A 558 -0.36 3.72 -24.21
C LYS A 558 0.16 3.96 -22.79
N LEU A 559 1.17 3.19 -22.40
CA LEU A 559 1.86 3.31 -21.11
C LEU A 559 3.20 4.04 -21.31
N THR A 560 3.53 4.97 -20.42
CA THR A 560 4.79 5.73 -20.42
C THR A 560 5.41 5.77 -19.03
N VAL A 561 6.73 5.65 -18.91
CA VAL A 561 7.42 5.75 -17.62
C VAL A 561 7.41 7.20 -17.13
N LYS A 562 6.66 7.48 -16.05
CA LYS A 562 6.54 8.84 -15.48
C LYS A 562 7.54 9.08 -14.36
N TYR A 563 7.59 8.17 -13.37
CA TYR A 563 8.49 8.26 -12.21
C TYR A 563 9.11 6.91 -11.86
N TRP A 564 10.31 6.92 -11.26
CA TRP A 564 10.94 5.75 -10.64
C TRP A 564 11.88 6.15 -9.49
N CYS A 565 12.10 5.24 -8.55
CA CYS A 565 13.07 5.39 -7.44
C CYS A 565 13.53 4.02 -6.92
N ALA A 566 14.60 3.99 -6.12
CA ALA A 566 14.97 2.80 -5.36
C ALA A 566 13.96 2.56 -4.21
N ILE A 567 13.73 1.30 -3.81
CA ILE A 567 12.77 0.93 -2.76
C ILE A 567 13.23 1.35 -1.34
N ASP A 568 14.55 1.47 -1.15
CA ASP A 568 15.19 1.98 0.07
C ASP A 568 14.73 3.41 0.39
N ARG A 569 14.67 3.78 1.68
CA ARG A 569 14.27 5.11 2.15
C ARG A 569 12.99 5.67 1.51
N ILE A 570 11.96 4.83 1.39
CA ILE A 570 10.58 5.24 1.08
C ILE A 570 9.71 5.10 2.33
N LEU A 571 8.91 6.13 2.63
CA LEU A 571 7.92 6.15 3.69
C LEU A 571 6.51 6.32 3.08
N ALA A 572 5.71 5.25 3.12
CA ALA A 572 4.31 5.25 2.73
C ALA A 572 3.42 5.70 3.90
N LYS A 573 2.53 6.66 3.66
CA LYS A 573 1.61 7.27 4.63
C LYS A 573 0.24 7.49 3.98
N SER A 574 -0.83 7.38 4.73
CA SER A 574 -2.19 7.77 4.29
C SER A 574 -2.72 8.96 5.10
N PHE A 575 -3.73 9.67 4.60
CA PHE A 575 -4.48 10.69 5.34
C PHE A 575 -5.91 10.82 4.83
N ASP A 576 -6.80 11.32 5.68
CA ASP A 576 -8.21 11.57 5.36
C ASP A 576 -8.35 12.84 4.49
N THR A 577 -9.22 12.81 3.47
CA THR A 577 -9.57 13.93 2.58
C THR A 577 -11.10 14.10 2.53
N VAL A 578 -11.60 15.03 1.72
CA VAL A 578 -13.05 15.18 1.49
C VAL A 578 -13.60 14.01 0.67
N ASP A 579 -12.88 13.63 -0.39
CA ASP A 579 -13.23 12.51 -1.30
C ASP A 579 -12.99 11.11 -0.68
N GLY A 580 -12.46 11.01 0.54
CA GLY A 580 -12.15 9.75 1.22
C GLY A 580 -10.78 9.75 1.91
N LYS A 581 -9.81 9.03 1.34
CA LYS A 581 -8.42 8.96 1.81
C LYS A 581 -7.45 9.11 0.64
N CYS A 582 -6.24 9.59 0.92
CA CYS A 582 -5.14 9.78 -0.04
C CYS A 582 -3.85 9.11 0.47
N LEU A 583 -3.00 8.62 -0.44
CA LEU A 583 -1.67 8.05 -0.21
C LEU A 583 -0.58 9.09 -0.50
N SER A 584 0.27 9.34 0.48
CA SER A 584 1.54 10.04 0.34
C SER A 584 2.71 9.06 0.34
N LEU A 585 3.52 9.10 -0.72
CA LEU A 585 4.79 8.38 -0.80
C LEU A 585 5.93 9.39 -0.70
N THR A 586 6.74 9.30 0.35
CA THR A 586 7.88 10.21 0.60
C THR A 586 9.21 9.47 0.51
N ALA A 587 10.13 9.93 -0.34
CA ALA A 587 11.51 9.49 -0.37
C ALA A 587 12.39 10.41 0.51
N TYR A 588 13.43 9.87 1.14
CA TYR A 588 14.29 10.61 2.09
C TYR A 588 15.74 10.13 2.07
N GLY A 589 16.62 10.78 2.85
CA GLY A 589 18.00 10.34 3.07
C GLY A 589 18.80 10.23 1.78
N GLY A 590 18.57 11.16 0.84
CA GLY A 590 19.17 11.19 -0.49
C GLY A 590 18.43 10.41 -1.60
N ASN A 591 17.42 9.58 -1.31
CA ASN A 591 16.59 8.97 -2.35
C ASN A 591 15.53 9.96 -2.88
N TYR A 592 15.14 9.83 -4.14
CA TYR A 592 14.13 10.67 -4.79
C TYR A 592 13.47 9.96 -5.98
N PHE A 593 12.24 10.36 -6.29
CA PHE A 593 11.55 10.02 -7.52
C PHE A 593 12.20 10.77 -8.69
N LYS A 594 12.94 10.04 -9.53
CA LYS A 594 13.41 10.49 -10.84
C LYS A 594 12.21 10.61 -11.78
N ARG A 595 12.24 11.58 -12.71
CA ARG A 595 11.17 11.82 -13.71
C ARG A 595 11.76 11.78 -15.12
N HIS A 596 11.06 11.19 -16.08
CA HIS A 596 11.51 11.22 -17.48
C HIS A 596 11.58 12.67 -17.99
N GLY A 597 12.69 13.04 -18.65
CA GLY A 597 12.92 14.39 -19.18
C GLY A 597 13.16 15.49 -18.12
N SER A 598 13.42 15.17 -16.85
CA SER A 598 13.73 16.19 -15.83
C SER A 598 14.75 15.73 -14.79
N HIS A 599 15.81 16.52 -14.62
CA HIS A 599 16.82 16.33 -13.58
C HIS A 599 16.42 16.92 -12.21
N LYS A 600 15.26 17.61 -12.09
CA LYS A 600 14.79 18.13 -10.79
C LYS A 600 14.30 16.95 -9.92
N PRO A 601 14.91 16.66 -8.75
CA PRO A 601 14.51 15.54 -7.91
C PRO A 601 13.13 15.79 -7.29
N THR A 602 12.27 14.77 -7.20
CA THR A 602 10.96 14.87 -6.53
C THR A 602 10.96 13.99 -5.29
N TYR A 603 10.55 14.52 -4.14
CA TYR A 603 10.65 13.80 -2.85
C TYR A 603 9.31 13.30 -2.31
N SER A 604 8.19 13.84 -2.78
CA SER A 604 6.85 13.41 -2.37
C SER A 604 5.94 13.26 -3.60
N LEU A 605 5.11 12.22 -3.61
CA LEU A 605 4.02 12.01 -4.56
C LEU A 605 2.72 11.78 -3.78
N LEU A 606 1.60 12.29 -4.30
CA LEU A 606 0.25 12.15 -3.75
C LEU A 606 -0.66 11.42 -4.74
N TYR A 607 -1.39 10.42 -4.25
CA TYR A 607 -2.24 9.54 -5.05
C TYR A 607 -3.55 9.19 -4.34
N ASP A 608 -4.64 9.24 -5.08
CA ASP A 608 -5.95 8.73 -4.69
C ASP A 608 -6.14 7.31 -5.27
N LEU A 609 -7.01 6.50 -4.64
CA LEU A 609 -7.47 5.23 -5.20
C LEU A 609 -8.66 5.43 -6.13
N LEU A 610 -8.79 4.54 -7.11
CA LEU A 610 -10.04 4.38 -7.85
C LEU A 610 -11.07 3.64 -7.00
N GLU A 611 -12.34 3.90 -7.30
CA GLU A 611 -13.54 3.37 -6.64
C GLU A 611 -13.38 1.90 -6.18
N ASP A 612 -13.22 1.74 -4.86
CA ASP A 612 -13.01 0.49 -4.14
C ASP A 612 -13.81 0.59 -2.82
N PRO A 613 -14.75 -0.32 -2.51
CA PRO A 613 -15.52 -0.24 -1.27
C PRO A 613 -14.64 -0.32 -0.01
N ASP A 614 -13.48 -1.00 -0.08
CA ASP A 614 -12.57 -1.24 1.04
C ASP A 614 -11.31 -0.34 0.98
N VAL A 615 -11.48 0.94 0.62
CA VAL A 615 -10.42 1.98 0.47
C VAL A 615 -9.29 1.86 1.51
N LEU A 616 -9.62 1.70 2.80
CA LEU A 616 -8.64 1.60 3.88
C LEU A 616 -7.79 0.32 3.79
N VAL A 617 -8.41 -0.82 3.48
CA VAL A 617 -7.72 -2.10 3.33
C VAL A 617 -6.73 -2.02 2.16
N THR A 618 -7.14 -1.41 1.05
CA THR A 618 -6.27 -1.25 -0.13
C THR A 618 -5.10 -0.28 0.12
N TYR A 619 -5.30 0.83 0.85
CA TYR A 619 -4.18 1.66 1.29
C TYR A 619 -3.21 0.93 2.24
N ASN A 620 -3.73 0.14 3.18
CA ASN A 620 -2.91 -0.65 4.09
C ASN A 620 -2.11 -1.72 3.32
N LYS A 621 -2.73 -2.38 2.33
CA LYS A 621 -2.06 -3.35 1.42
C LYS A 621 -0.94 -2.73 0.59
N ILE A 622 -1.09 -1.50 0.10
CA ILE A 622 -0.04 -0.79 -0.65
C ILE A 622 1.16 -0.48 0.28
N ALA A 623 0.90 0.06 1.47
CA ALA A 623 1.96 0.33 2.45
C ALA A 623 2.66 -0.95 2.91
N GLU A 624 1.91 -2.01 3.22
CA GLU A 624 2.46 -3.31 3.59
C GLU A 624 3.28 -3.91 2.44
N SER A 625 2.85 -3.80 1.18
CA SER A 625 3.62 -4.27 0.02
C SER A 625 4.92 -3.50 -0.22
N ILE A 626 4.96 -2.20 0.06
CA ILE A 626 6.21 -1.41 0.01
C ILE A 626 7.16 -1.85 1.13
N THR A 627 6.67 -2.03 2.37
CA THR A 627 7.48 -2.55 3.49
C THR A 627 7.96 -3.99 3.22
N LYS A 628 7.10 -4.85 2.68
CA LYS A 628 7.45 -6.22 2.22
C LYS A 628 8.56 -6.18 1.16
N ALA A 629 8.49 -5.27 0.19
CA ALA A 629 9.52 -5.08 -0.82
C ALA A 629 10.86 -4.59 -0.23
N GLN A 630 10.84 -3.67 0.75
CA GLN A 630 12.04 -3.21 1.45
C GLN A 630 12.76 -4.35 2.18
N ILE A 631 12.03 -5.24 2.84
CA ILE A 631 12.58 -6.42 3.52
C ILE A 631 13.14 -7.44 2.49
N LEU A 632 12.47 -7.64 1.36
CA LEU A 632 12.93 -8.53 0.27
C LEU A 632 14.13 -7.99 -0.51
N GLY A 633 14.44 -6.70 -0.38
CA GLY A 633 15.61 -6.06 -0.99
C GLY A 633 16.85 -6.06 -0.09
N LYS A 634 16.76 -6.57 1.15
CA LYS A 634 17.89 -6.72 2.07
C LYS A 634 18.94 -7.70 1.52
N SER A 635 20.21 -7.43 1.78
CA SER A 635 21.36 -8.15 1.21
C SER A 635 22.01 -9.18 2.13
N THR A 636 21.78 -9.10 3.44
CA THR A 636 22.37 -10.01 4.45
C THR A 636 21.38 -11.10 4.89
N SER A 637 21.85 -12.07 5.68
CA SER A 637 20.97 -13.07 6.29
C SER A 637 20.28 -12.48 7.53
N PHE A 638 18.98 -12.76 7.69
CA PHE A 638 18.22 -12.34 8.87
C PHE A 638 17.08 -13.30 9.21
N HIS A 639 16.72 -13.34 10.49
CA HIS A 639 15.46 -13.94 10.94
C HIS A 639 14.36 -12.87 10.95
N LEU A 640 13.16 -13.21 10.46
CA LEU A 640 12.05 -12.28 10.31
C LEU A 640 10.93 -12.55 11.32
N PHE A 641 10.51 -11.52 12.06
CA PHE A 641 9.44 -11.58 13.03
C PHE A 641 8.34 -10.57 12.66
N LYS A 642 7.07 -10.99 12.71
CA LYS A 642 5.90 -10.12 12.49
C LYS A 642 5.11 -9.96 13.79
N HIS A 643 4.74 -8.72 14.10
CA HIS A 643 3.76 -8.39 15.13
C HIS A 643 2.61 -7.63 14.47
N THR A 644 1.44 -8.26 14.44
CA THR A 644 0.25 -7.75 13.73
C THR A 644 -0.76 -7.20 14.73
N GLU A 645 -1.05 -5.91 14.65
CA GLU A 645 -2.23 -5.27 15.25
C GLU A 645 -3.28 -5.01 14.16
N PRO A 646 -4.57 -4.83 14.49
CA PRO A 646 -5.66 -4.78 13.50
C PRO A 646 -5.44 -3.85 12.30
N ASP A 647 -4.82 -2.68 12.51
CA ASP A 647 -4.52 -1.71 11.45
C ASP A 647 -3.00 -1.40 11.30
N PHE A 648 -2.10 -2.18 11.93
CA PHE A 648 -0.64 -1.92 11.90
C PHE A 648 0.22 -3.18 12.01
N SER A 649 1.01 -3.43 10.95
CA SER A 649 2.00 -4.52 10.87
C SER A 649 3.41 -4.02 11.20
N ARG A 650 4.02 -4.55 12.26
CA ARG A 650 5.45 -4.34 12.57
C ARG A 650 6.28 -5.54 12.11
N TYR A 651 7.34 -5.27 11.36
CA TYR A 651 8.32 -6.27 10.92
C TYR A 651 9.66 -6.00 11.58
N TYR A 652 10.26 -7.03 12.15
CA TYR A 652 11.59 -6.97 12.76
C TYR A 652 12.53 -7.93 12.04
N CYS A 653 13.60 -7.40 11.45
CA CYS A 653 14.63 -8.18 10.77
C CYS A 653 15.83 -8.31 11.72
N ALA A 654 16.08 -9.51 12.23
CA ALA A 654 17.17 -9.77 13.18
C ALA A 654 18.44 -10.20 12.45
N HIS A 655 19.45 -9.33 12.48
CA HIS A 655 20.76 -9.49 11.82
C HIS A 655 21.86 -9.77 12.86
N SER A 656 22.87 -10.57 12.47
CA SER A 656 24.12 -10.65 13.22
C SER A 656 24.89 -9.32 13.13
N ARG A 657 25.54 -8.92 14.23
CA ARG A 657 26.38 -7.72 14.33
C ARG A 657 27.49 -7.68 13.28
N ASP A 658 28.06 -8.83 12.91
CA ASP A 658 29.15 -8.91 11.92
C ASP A 658 28.65 -8.74 10.46
N GLU A 659 27.41 -9.15 10.18
CA GLU A 659 26.78 -9.00 8.86
C GLU A 659 26.20 -7.60 8.66
N TYR A 660 25.61 -7.01 9.70
CA TYR A 660 24.82 -5.77 9.59
C TYR A 660 25.55 -4.58 8.94
N PRO A 661 26.86 -4.33 9.12
CA PRO A 661 27.58 -3.30 8.36
C PRO A 661 27.39 -3.40 6.84
N TRP A 662 27.36 -4.63 6.31
CA TRP A 662 27.24 -4.95 4.89
C TRP A 662 25.80 -4.93 4.35
N GLU A 663 24.80 -4.71 5.21
CA GLU A 663 23.40 -4.59 4.78
C GLU A 663 23.19 -3.31 3.94
N ALA A 664 22.71 -3.47 2.71
CA ALA A 664 22.45 -2.37 1.79
C ALA A 664 21.18 -1.59 2.13
N ILE A 665 20.11 -2.27 2.58
CA ILE A 665 18.82 -1.66 2.93
C ILE A 665 18.62 -1.75 4.45
N LYS A 666 19.04 -0.68 5.14
CA LYS A 666 18.90 -0.52 6.60
C LYS A 666 17.65 0.27 6.95
N SER A 667 16.94 -0.18 7.97
CA SER A 667 15.71 0.45 8.48
C SER A 667 15.97 1.81 9.14
N ALA A 668 14.97 2.69 9.13
CA ALA A 668 15.03 4.00 9.78
C ALA A 668 15.20 3.94 11.32
N VAL A 669 14.77 2.81 11.92
CA VAL A 669 14.86 2.51 13.35
C VAL A 669 15.63 1.20 13.52
N VAL A 670 16.61 1.20 14.42
CA VAL A 670 17.43 0.03 14.77
C VAL A 670 17.38 -0.22 16.27
N ILE A 671 17.36 -1.49 16.69
CA ILE A 671 17.39 -1.92 18.09
C ILE A 671 18.55 -2.90 18.29
N LEU A 672 19.51 -2.51 19.12
CA LEU A 672 20.65 -3.32 19.53
C LEU A 672 20.25 -4.18 20.75
N LEU A 673 20.47 -5.49 20.69
CA LEU A 673 20.03 -6.45 21.72
C LEU A 673 21.22 -6.86 22.61
N ASN A 674 21.13 -6.55 23.92
CA ASN A 674 22.17 -6.76 24.94
C ASN A 674 23.56 -6.17 24.59
N ILE A 675 23.62 -5.26 23.62
CA ILE A 675 24.79 -4.52 23.17
C ILE A 675 24.93 -3.21 23.97
N GLY A 676 26.17 -2.73 24.14
CA GLY A 676 26.47 -1.52 24.92
C GLY A 676 25.90 -0.23 24.31
N GLN A 677 25.50 0.72 25.15
CA GLN A 677 24.99 2.03 24.72
C GLN A 677 26.02 2.87 23.92
N GLU A 678 27.30 2.54 24.01
CA GLU A 678 28.36 3.28 23.32
C GLU A 678 28.26 3.14 21.79
N GLU A 679 27.94 1.93 21.31
CA GLU A 679 27.81 1.59 19.88
C GLU A 679 26.66 2.33 19.18
N ILE A 680 25.74 2.95 19.94
CA ILE A 680 24.71 3.86 19.40
C ILE A 680 25.37 4.97 18.56
N LYS A 681 26.52 5.49 19.01
CA LYS A 681 27.27 6.53 18.29
C LYS A 681 27.85 6.00 16.98
N ASP A 682 28.42 4.80 17.00
CA ASP A 682 29.09 4.19 15.85
C ASP A 682 28.09 3.79 14.77
N VAL A 683 26.92 3.27 15.16
CA VAL A 683 25.79 2.97 14.26
C VAL A 683 25.32 4.25 13.55
N PHE A 684 25.19 5.38 14.26
CA PHE A 684 24.87 6.67 13.64
C PHE A 684 26.00 7.21 12.75
N ALA A 685 27.27 7.07 13.16
CA ALA A 685 28.43 7.56 12.41
C ALA A 685 28.59 6.82 11.08
N THR A 686 28.45 5.49 11.10
CA THR A 686 28.59 4.63 9.91
C THR A 686 27.39 4.68 8.97
N ASN A 687 26.17 4.96 9.47
CA ASN A 687 24.95 4.92 8.67
C ASN A 687 24.21 6.28 8.73
N PRO A 688 24.37 7.17 7.72
CA PRO A 688 23.72 8.48 7.71
C PRO A 688 22.19 8.43 7.64
N GLN A 689 21.62 7.34 7.11
CA GLN A 689 20.17 7.16 6.89
C GLN A 689 19.37 6.74 8.13
N ILE A 690 20.01 6.30 9.21
CA ILE A 690 19.30 5.87 10.42
C ILE A 690 18.83 7.10 11.20
N GLY A 691 17.53 7.15 11.49
CA GLY A 691 16.88 8.22 12.25
C GLY A 691 16.89 8.00 13.77
N MET A 692 16.81 6.75 14.23
CA MET A 692 16.84 6.40 15.65
C MET A 692 17.48 5.04 15.93
N VAL A 693 18.26 4.97 17.01
CA VAL A 693 18.86 3.74 17.54
C VAL A 693 18.46 3.57 18.99
N LEU A 694 18.11 2.33 19.35
CA LEU A 694 17.78 1.89 20.70
C LEU A 694 18.74 0.78 21.12
N ALA A 695 19.08 0.71 22.41
CA ALA A 695 19.69 -0.45 23.05
C ALA A 695 18.69 -1.04 24.06
N LEU A 696 18.40 -2.34 23.92
CA LEU A 696 17.50 -3.11 24.77
C LEU A 696 18.31 -4.18 25.51
N SER A 697 18.38 -4.06 26.84
CA SER A 697 19.19 -4.93 27.69
C SER A 697 18.34 -5.68 28.71
N SER A 698 18.58 -6.98 28.84
CA SER A 698 17.90 -7.88 29.76
C SER A 698 18.48 -7.75 31.17
N LEU A 699 17.77 -7.04 32.07
CA LEU A 699 18.20 -6.85 33.46
C LEU A 699 18.00 -8.12 34.29
N ASN A 700 16.86 -8.79 34.10
CA ASN A 700 16.53 -10.07 34.71
C ASN A 700 15.49 -10.83 33.85
N ASN A 701 14.94 -11.92 34.38
CA ASN A 701 14.01 -12.77 33.63
C ASN A 701 12.67 -12.09 33.30
N ILE A 702 12.30 -11.00 33.98
CA ILE A 702 10.99 -10.33 33.93
C ILE A 702 11.08 -8.88 33.41
N THR A 703 12.15 -8.15 33.73
CA THR A 703 12.33 -6.74 33.34
C THR A 703 13.55 -6.48 32.46
N MET A 704 13.44 -5.45 31.63
CA MET A 704 14.43 -5.02 30.65
C MET A 704 14.60 -3.50 30.72
N GLN A 705 15.79 -3.02 30.39
CA GLN A 705 16.06 -1.60 30.19
C GLN A 705 16.03 -1.29 28.70
N ILE A 706 15.19 -0.33 28.29
CA ILE A 706 15.21 0.24 26.95
C ILE A 706 15.78 1.66 27.01
N SER A 707 16.78 1.92 26.18
CA SER A 707 17.54 3.16 26.18
C SER A 707 17.91 3.58 24.76
N GLY A 708 18.21 4.86 24.53
CA GLY A 708 18.73 5.34 23.24
C GLY A 708 18.18 6.69 22.84
N HIS A 709 18.48 7.12 21.62
CA HIS A 709 18.11 8.44 21.13
C HIS A 709 17.94 8.48 19.60
N ASN A 710 17.26 9.51 19.11
CA ASN A 710 17.26 9.87 17.70
C ASN A 710 18.60 10.51 17.29
N ARG A 711 18.85 10.64 15.99
CA ARG A 711 20.12 11.16 15.44
C ARG A 711 20.49 12.55 15.95
N GLU A 712 19.49 13.39 16.23
CA GLU A 712 19.66 14.78 16.68
C GLU A 712 19.67 14.94 18.20
N GLN A 713 19.53 13.84 18.96
CA GLN A 713 19.35 13.81 20.43
C GLN A 713 18.14 14.60 20.98
N THR A 714 17.28 15.14 20.10
CA THR A 714 16.03 15.85 20.44
C THR A 714 14.91 14.93 20.96
N TYR A 715 15.05 13.61 20.80
CA TYR A 715 14.24 12.61 21.50
C TYR A 715 15.15 11.52 22.08
N GLN A 716 15.05 11.31 23.39
CA GLN A 716 15.79 10.31 24.16
C GLN A 716 14.82 9.39 24.91
N VAL A 717 15.26 8.15 25.15
CA VAL A 717 14.54 7.11 25.90
C VAL A 717 15.48 6.54 26.95
N SER A 718 14.95 6.34 28.16
CA SER A 718 15.59 5.58 29.23
C SER A 718 14.48 5.10 30.17
N GLU A 719 13.89 3.96 29.85
CA GLU A 719 12.74 3.38 30.57
C GLU A 719 13.05 1.92 30.96
N THR A 720 12.58 1.49 32.13
CA THR A 720 12.65 0.08 32.56
C THR A 720 11.25 -0.50 32.47
N VAL A 721 11.10 -1.62 31.75
CA VAL A 721 9.79 -2.17 31.35
C VAL A 721 9.72 -3.68 31.63
N SER A 722 8.50 -4.20 31.82
CA SER A 722 8.24 -5.63 31.86
C SER A 722 8.39 -6.26 30.45
N LYS A 723 8.55 -7.58 30.39
CA LYS A 723 8.46 -8.32 29.12
C LYS A 723 7.08 -8.30 28.47
N GLU A 724 6.02 -8.17 29.28
CA GLU A 724 4.63 -8.13 28.82
C GLU A 724 4.30 -6.80 28.14
N ASP A 725 4.79 -5.68 28.69
CA ASP A 725 4.46 -4.32 28.24
C ASP A 725 5.37 -3.81 27.11
N LEU A 726 6.53 -4.46 26.85
CA LEU A 726 7.52 -4.02 25.85
C LEU A 726 6.88 -3.81 24.47
N ALA A 727 5.99 -4.69 24.03
CA ALA A 727 5.34 -4.57 22.71
C ALA A 727 4.53 -3.27 22.56
N VAL A 728 3.91 -2.79 23.64
CA VAL A 728 3.10 -1.56 23.69
C VAL A 728 4.00 -0.32 23.84
N LEU A 729 5.06 -0.42 24.66
CA LEU A 729 6.06 0.63 24.80
C LEU A 729 6.80 0.88 23.48
N LEU A 730 7.23 -0.18 22.79
CA LEU A 730 7.87 -0.09 21.46
C LEU A 730 6.96 0.60 20.43
N LYS A 731 5.66 0.30 20.38
CA LYS A 731 4.71 1.02 19.50
C LYS A 731 4.74 2.52 19.78
N THR A 732 4.78 2.89 21.07
CA THR A 732 4.81 4.30 21.51
C THR A 732 6.14 4.99 21.20
N ILE A 733 7.27 4.32 21.40
CA ILE A 733 8.61 4.83 21.08
C ILE A 733 8.77 4.99 19.56
N ILE A 734 8.37 3.99 18.76
CA ILE A 734 8.42 4.05 17.29
C ILE A 734 7.50 5.17 16.77
N ALA A 735 6.31 5.35 17.34
CA ALA A 735 5.43 6.47 16.97
C ALA A 735 6.04 7.85 17.27
N LYS A 736 6.71 8.01 18.42
CA LYS A 736 7.47 9.24 18.77
C LYS A 736 8.67 9.42 17.83
N SER A 737 9.40 8.35 17.55
CA SER A 737 10.56 8.29 16.66
C SER A 737 10.23 8.77 15.24
N MET A 738 9.21 8.19 14.60
CA MET A 738 8.85 8.56 13.23
C MET A 738 8.29 9.99 13.14
N ASN A 739 7.57 10.48 14.17
CA ASN A 739 7.19 11.89 14.29
C ASN A 739 8.42 12.83 14.45
N SER A 740 9.46 12.39 15.14
CA SER A 740 10.73 13.13 15.27
C SER A 740 11.52 13.12 13.97
N MET A 741 11.65 11.97 13.30
CA MET A 741 12.37 11.84 12.02
C MET A 741 11.79 12.77 10.93
N ILE A 742 10.46 12.88 10.82
CA ILE A 742 9.79 13.80 9.88
C ILE A 742 10.10 15.28 10.16
N ARG A 743 10.50 15.63 11.38
CA ARG A 743 10.90 16.99 11.81
C ARG A 743 12.41 17.21 11.79
N SER A 744 13.19 16.15 11.60
CA SER A 744 14.66 16.18 11.63
C SER A 744 15.26 16.67 10.31
N GLY A 745 16.52 17.10 10.35
CA GLY A 745 17.30 17.48 9.17
C GLY A 745 17.42 16.38 8.10
N LEU A 746 17.20 15.12 8.48
CA LEU A 746 17.25 13.92 7.62
C LEU A 746 16.03 13.77 6.67
N MET A 747 14.95 14.52 6.93
CA MET A 747 13.84 14.70 6.00
C MET A 747 13.58 16.18 5.65
N THR A 748 14.01 17.12 6.48
CA THR A 748 13.66 18.54 6.33
C THR A 748 14.11 19.13 4.99
N LYS A 749 15.29 18.77 4.46
CA LYS A 749 15.78 19.33 3.19
C LYS A 749 14.92 18.87 2.00
N GLU A 750 14.68 17.57 1.92
CA GLU A 750 13.81 16.92 0.94
C GLU A 750 12.36 17.45 1.01
N LEU A 751 11.83 17.55 2.23
CA LEU A 751 10.46 18.02 2.47
C LEU A 751 10.29 19.52 2.25
N VAL A 752 11.31 20.35 2.46
CA VAL A 752 11.28 21.78 2.08
C VAL A 752 11.25 21.95 0.56
N VAL A 753 12.08 21.19 -0.19
CA VAL A 753 12.07 21.23 -1.66
C VAL A 753 10.73 20.72 -2.22
N SER A 754 10.12 19.73 -1.58
CA SER A 754 8.76 19.30 -1.94
C SER A 754 7.71 20.36 -1.58
N GLY A 755 7.78 20.95 -0.38
CA GLY A 755 6.85 21.97 0.10
C GLY A 755 6.85 23.24 -0.75
N GLU A 756 8.02 23.68 -1.23
CA GLU A 756 8.15 24.81 -2.15
C GLU A 756 7.37 24.56 -3.45
N ARG A 757 7.48 23.36 -4.04
CA ARG A 757 6.72 23.00 -5.26
C ARG A 757 5.25 22.73 -5.05
N LEU A 758 4.83 22.32 -3.85
CA LEU A 758 3.41 22.22 -3.50
C LEU A 758 2.76 23.62 -3.42
N LEU A 759 3.55 24.66 -3.17
CA LEU A 759 3.11 26.06 -3.12
C LEU A 759 3.29 26.79 -4.47
N GLU A 760 4.06 26.25 -5.42
CA GLU A 760 4.07 26.67 -6.85
C GLU A 760 2.73 26.38 -7.57
N VAL A 761 1.79 25.67 -6.92
CA VAL A 761 0.45 25.32 -7.46
C VAL A 761 -0.60 26.43 -7.22
N PHE A 762 -0.29 27.43 -6.39
CA PHE A 762 -1.20 28.49 -5.93
C PHE A 762 -0.68 29.91 -6.22
#